data_AF-A0A357AC60-F1
#
_entry.id   AF-A0A357AC60-F1
#
_cell.length_a   1.000
_cell.length_b   1.000
_cell.length_c   1.000
_cell.angle_alpha   90.00
_cell.angle_beta   90.00
_cell.angle_gamma   90.00
#
_symmetry.space_group_name_H-M   'P 1'
#
loop_
_entity.id
_entity.type
_entity.pdbx_description
1 polymer ?
#
loop_
_entity_poly.entity_id
_entity_poly.type
_entity_poly.pdbx_seq_one_letter_code
_entity_poly.pdbx_strand_id
1 'polypeptide(L)'
;MNLQLLLQDLHSKDIKLAVEDGSLAVNAPAGALTAELRQVLQERKTELLALLEGNEAIEVSALPPLIADPAHRYDPFPLTDMQYAFWVGRSGVLELGNVSNHGYYEIEGNALDTDRLEAVLVQIIARHDMLRAVVLPDGQQQILETVPPYKMKVLDLRECESAEIDARLEDIRDRLSHQILQADLWPLFEFRATLLPAGQMRLHVSYDLLVFDAWSLFRLFDEWIQLYQNPEGMLPPLDLSYRDYVLAEQALQQTPLYQRSQDYWLSRLDTLPPAPELPLAKNPKELQQHRNKRYESRLDRTQWQQLKQKAAREGITPSSLLLAAFAEIVALWSNSSRFTLNLALFNRLPLHRQVNDLLGDFTSVTLLAVEGSSGESFRDRALGLQKQLWQDLEHRYFSGVRVTRELARKKGSAPSAMPIVFTSTLGFSSIGQDTRTFSHFGELVYGISQASQAWMDIQVWEEKEELTFNWDAVEGLFPEGLIANMFEAYSFLLKQLAAPECLWGETIGQLLPPAQLAARNAANATDAPIPQILLHELFAARVPQQPDRLAVISSQRHLTYQQLYECAHQLGHRLRRLGAAPNCLVAVVMEKGWEQIVAVMGILVAGAAYVPIDPSLPSERFSYLLENSDAQIILTQSRFADQLVRDRGIPYLCVDSEDFSSESKEPLSSIQSADDLAYVIYTSGSTGLPKGVMISHRGIVNAIVHTNDRFQVNHRDRMLALTALNHDMSVYDIFGLLAAGGTIVMPDAARAKDPHHWVELICREGVTLWNSVPAMLEM
;
A
#
# COMPACT_ATOMS: atom_id res chain seq x y z
N MET A 1 25.86 5.27 -33.83
CA MET A 1 25.10 4.00 -33.76
C MET A 1 25.39 3.34 -32.41
N ASN A 2 24.37 2.96 -31.64
CA ASN A 2 24.54 2.22 -30.38
C ASN A 2 25.19 0.84 -30.68
N LEU A 3 26.06 0.34 -29.79
CA LEU A 3 26.74 -0.96 -29.96
C LEU A 3 25.74 -2.10 -30.24
N GLN A 4 24.57 -2.06 -29.61
CA GLN A 4 23.51 -3.06 -29.84
C GLN A 4 22.87 -2.96 -31.23
N LEU A 5 22.68 -1.74 -31.74
CA LEU A 5 22.20 -1.49 -33.11
C LEU A 5 23.26 -1.88 -34.16
N LEU A 6 24.55 -1.67 -33.85
CA LEU A 6 25.64 -2.16 -34.69
C LEU A 6 25.63 -3.69 -34.77
N LEU A 7 25.48 -4.39 -33.64
CA LEU A 7 25.43 -5.85 -33.61
C LEU A 7 24.19 -6.40 -34.34
N GLN A 8 23.03 -5.75 -34.22
CA GLN A 8 21.83 -6.10 -34.99
C GLN A 8 21.99 -5.85 -36.48
N ASP A 9 22.59 -4.72 -36.89
CA ASP A 9 22.88 -4.42 -38.30
C ASP A 9 23.85 -5.45 -38.90
N LEU A 10 24.91 -5.81 -38.16
CA LEU A 10 25.85 -6.87 -38.56
C LEU A 10 25.16 -8.23 -38.69
N HIS A 11 24.31 -8.60 -37.72
CA HIS A 11 23.55 -9.85 -37.76
C HIS A 11 22.58 -9.90 -38.96
N SER A 12 21.89 -8.79 -39.25
CA SER A 12 20.97 -8.68 -40.39
C SER A 12 21.66 -8.83 -41.75
N LYS A 13 22.98 -8.55 -41.81
CA LYS A 13 23.84 -8.69 -42.99
C LYS A 13 24.67 -9.98 -43.00
N ASP A 14 24.38 -10.88 -42.06
CA ASP A 14 25.08 -12.16 -41.85
C ASP A 14 26.60 -12.00 -41.61
N ILE A 15 26.99 -10.89 -40.98
CA ILE A 15 28.38 -10.58 -40.62
C ILE A 15 28.63 -11.02 -39.17
N LYS A 16 29.59 -11.91 -38.98
CA LYS A 16 29.96 -12.48 -37.68
C LYS A 16 31.30 -11.92 -37.22
N LEU A 17 31.39 -11.59 -35.93
CA LEU A 17 32.62 -11.13 -35.28
C LEU A 17 33.16 -12.24 -34.38
N ALA A 18 34.48 -12.44 -34.37
CA ALA A 18 35.18 -13.37 -33.50
C ALA A 18 36.49 -12.77 -33.00
N VAL A 19 37.12 -13.39 -32.00
CA VAL A 19 38.46 -13.03 -31.54
C VAL A 19 39.42 -14.13 -31.99
N GLU A 20 40.40 -13.76 -32.81
CA GLU A 20 41.50 -14.64 -33.24
C GLU A 20 42.82 -13.96 -32.87
N ASP A 21 43.64 -14.62 -32.04
CA ASP A 21 44.94 -14.13 -31.58
C ASP A 21 44.93 -12.70 -30.97
N GLY A 22 43.88 -12.37 -30.19
CA GLY A 22 43.73 -11.03 -29.58
C GLY A 22 43.36 -9.93 -30.59
N SER A 23 42.87 -10.31 -31.76
CA SER A 23 42.43 -9.41 -32.81
C SER A 23 41.00 -9.71 -33.25
N LEU A 24 40.26 -8.66 -33.65
CA LEU A 24 38.87 -8.77 -34.08
C LEU A 24 38.83 -9.37 -35.49
N ALA A 25 38.42 -10.63 -35.60
CA ALA A 25 38.16 -11.32 -36.85
C ALA A 25 36.72 -11.05 -37.32
N VAL A 26 36.54 -10.83 -38.63
CA VAL A 26 35.24 -10.52 -39.24
C VAL A 26 34.96 -11.51 -40.36
N ASN A 27 33.92 -12.32 -40.22
CA ASN A 27 33.44 -13.23 -41.25
C ASN A 27 32.19 -12.61 -41.90
N ALA A 28 32.24 -12.32 -43.20
CA ALA A 28 31.20 -11.61 -43.92
C ALA A 28 30.99 -12.19 -45.34
N PRO A 29 29.75 -12.24 -45.86
CA PRO A 29 29.49 -12.56 -47.26
C PRO A 29 30.20 -11.58 -48.22
N ALA A 30 30.54 -12.05 -49.42
CA ALA A 30 31.25 -11.23 -50.42
C ALA A 30 30.45 -9.95 -50.75
N GLY A 31 31.05 -8.79 -50.48
CA GLY A 31 30.43 -7.48 -50.72
C GLY A 31 29.63 -6.89 -49.54
N ALA A 32 29.43 -7.64 -48.44
CA ALA A 32 28.68 -7.16 -47.27
C ALA A 32 29.48 -6.17 -46.40
N LEU A 33 30.81 -6.22 -46.47
CA LEU A 33 31.70 -5.39 -45.67
C LEU A 33 32.08 -4.08 -46.39
N THR A 34 31.19 -3.07 -46.34
CA THR A 34 31.40 -1.75 -46.98
C THR A 34 32.53 -0.95 -46.29
N ALA A 35 33.04 0.09 -46.97
CA ALA A 35 34.11 0.94 -46.44
C ALA A 35 33.69 1.66 -45.15
N GLU A 36 32.44 2.09 -45.08
CA GLU A 36 31.84 2.74 -43.91
C GLU A 36 31.73 1.75 -42.74
N LEU A 37 31.31 0.51 -43.00
CA LEU A 37 31.17 -0.51 -41.97
C LEU A 37 32.53 -0.95 -41.42
N ARG A 38 33.58 -1.02 -42.26
CA ARG A 38 34.96 -1.26 -41.80
C ARG A 38 35.44 -0.15 -40.88
N GLN A 39 35.14 1.10 -41.19
CA GLN A 39 35.53 2.24 -40.37
C GLN A 39 34.83 2.20 -39.00
N VAL A 40 33.53 1.91 -38.97
CA VAL A 40 32.76 1.76 -37.72
C VAL A 40 33.28 0.61 -36.85
N LEU A 41 33.63 -0.54 -37.46
CA LEU A 41 34.23 -1.67 -36.75
C LEU A 41 35.63 -1.36 -36.19
N GLN A 42 36.42 -0.54 -36.90
CA GLN A 42 37.73 -0.08 -36.42
C GLN A 42 37.61 0.92 -35.27
N GLU A 43 36.69 1.89 -35.37
CA GLU A 43 36.46 2.91 -34.32
C GLU A 43 35.96 2.28 -33.00
N ARG A 44 35.24 1.16 -33.08
CA ARG A 44 34.72 0.43 -31.91
C ARG A 44 35.44 -0.87 -31.59
N LYS A 45 36.62 -1.09 -32.16
CA LYS A 45 37.38 -2.34 -32.01
C LYS A 45 37.60 -2.72 -30.54
N THR A 46 37.97 -1.76 -29.70
CA THR A 46 38.26 -2.01 -28.27
C THR A 46 37.01 -2.41 -27.48
N GLU A 47 35.86 -1.77 -27.77
CA GLU A 47 34.57 -2.11 -27.15
C GLU A 47 34.08 -3.50 -27.59
N LEU A 48 34.26 -3.84 -28.88
CA LEU A 48 33.90 -5.14 -29.44
C LEU A 48 34.80 -6.26 -28.93
N LEU A 49 36.11 -6.02 -28.80
CA LEU A 49 37.03 -6.98 -28.20
C LEU A 49 36.70 -7.21 -26.72
N ALA A 50 36.45 -6.17 -25.93
CA ALA A 50 36.05 -6.33 -24.53
C ALA A 50 34.73 -7.11 -24.37
N LEU A 51 33.78 -6.92 -25.29
CA LEU A 51 32.51 -7.65 -25.30
C LEU A 51 32.67 -9.14 -25.69
N LEU A 52 33.61 -9.45 -26.59
CA LEU A 52 33.87 -10.81 -27.05
C LEU A 52 34.82 -11.57 -26.12
N GLU A 53 35.81 -10.91 -25.53
CA GLU A 53 36.77 -11.47 -24.56
C GLU A 53 36.15 -11.60 -23.15
N GLY A 54 35.21 -10.72 -22.77
CA GLY A 54 34.41 -10.86 -21.56
C GLY A 54 33.37 -11.99 -21.61
N ASN A 55 33.25 -12.69 -22.75
CA ASN A 55 32.31 -13.76 -23.04
C ASN A 55 33.00 -15.12 -23.29
N GLU A 56 34.19 -15.36 -22.73
CA GLU A 56 34.72 -16.74 -22.68
C GLU A 56 33.83 -17.60 -21.75
N ALA A 57 32.99 -18.44 -22.38
CA ALA A 57 32.13 -19.47 -21.82
C ALA A 57 30.82 -19.02 -21.12
N ILE A 58 29.96 -18.30 -21.85
CA ILE A 58 28.52 -18.58 -21.78
C ILE A 58 28.10 -18.91 -23.21
N GLU A 59 27.93 -20.20 -23.50
CA GLU A 59 27.13 -20.61 -24.66
C GLU A 59 25.82 -19.82 -24.61
N VAL A 60 25.59 -18.95 -25.59
CA VAL A 60 24.26 -18.38 -25.86
C VAL A 60 23.36 -19.57 -26.15
N SER A 61 22.77 -20.13 -25.11
CA SER A 61 21.70 -21.13 -25.19
C SER A 61 20.53 -20.39 -25.81
N ALA A 62 20.43 -20.52 -27.14
CA ALA A 62 19.45 -19.85 -27.96
C ALA A 62 18.04 -20.14 -27.43
N LEU A 63 17.16 -19.13 -27.51
CA LEU A 63 15.73 -19.35 -27.35
C LEU A 63 15.31 -20.55 -28.23
N PRO A 64 14.36 -21.40 -27.78
CA PRO A 64 13.93 -22.55 -28.56
C PRO A 64 13.42 -22.08 -29.93
N PRO A 65 13.74 -22.80 -31.01
CA PRO A 65 13.24 -22.44 -32.33
C PRO A 65 11.73 -22.56 -32.33
N LEU A 66 11.05 -21.52 -32.83
CA LEU A 66 9.63 -21.57 -33.08
C LEU A 66 9.42 -22.06 -34.51
N ILE A 67 8.73 -23.20 -34.66
CA ILE A 67 8.46 -23.86 -35.93
C ILE A 67 6.95 -23.93 -36.09
N ALA A 68 6.42 -23.42 -37.20
CA ALA A 68 5.00 -23.50 -37.50
C ALA A 68 4.58 -24.97 -37.73
N ASP A 69 3.45 -25.37 -37.16
CA ASP A 69 2.84 -26.69 -37.38
C ASP A 69 1.44 -26.57 -38.00
N PRO A 70 1.34 -26.35 -39.33
CA PRO A 70 0.06 -26.18 -39.99
C PRO A 70 -0.87 -27.41 -39.89
N ALA A 71 -0.31 -28.61 -39.69
CA ALA A 71 -1.09 -29.86 -39.63
C ALA A 71 -1.93 -29.95 -38.36
N HIS A 72 -1.47 -29.33 -37.27
CA HIS A 72 -2.13 -29.34 -35.96
C HIS A 72 -2.60 -27.93 -35.54
N ARG A 73 -2.79 -27.02 -36.50
CA ARG A 73 -3.14 -25.61 -36.25
C ARG A 73 -4.40 -25.43 -35.40
N TYR A 74 -5.36 -26.35 -35.51
CA TYR A 74 -6.66 -26.30 -34.84
C TYR A 74 -6.79 -27.28 -33.66
N ASP A 75 -5.70 -27.97 -33.29
CA ASP A 75 -5.69 -28.84 -32.12
C ASP A 75 -5.78 -28.00 -30.84
N PRO A 76 -6.51 -28.47 -29.81
CA PRO A 76 -6.46 -27.87 -28.48
C PRO A 76 -5.03 -27.71 -27.96
N PHE A 77 -4.79 -26.60 -27.27
CA PHE A 77 -3.48 -26.24 -26.74
C PHE A 77 -3.64 -25.51 -25.39
N PRO A 78 -2.60 -25.51 -24.54
CA PRO A 78 -2.73 -24.99 -23.19
C PRO A 78 -2.91 -23.46 -23.16
N LEU A 79 -3.56 -22.96 -22.10
CA LEU A 79 -3.55 -21.52 -21.76
C LEU A 79 -2.18 -21.08 -21.26
N THR A 80 -1.81 -19.83 -21.50
CA THR A 80 -0.67 -19.19 -20.80
C THR A 80 -0.98 -19.03 -19.30
N ASP A 81 0.04 -18.74 -18.48
CA ASP A 81 -0.17 -18.49 -17.04
C ASP A 81 -1.20 -17.36 -16.80
N MET A 82 -1.17 -16.31 -17.64
CA MET A 82 -2.09 -15.17 -17.55
C MET A 82 -3.49 -15.51 -18.06
N GLN A 83 -3.62 -16.15 -19.22
CA GLN A 83 -4.93 -16.60 -19.72
C GLN A 83 -5.60 -17.55 -18.72
N TYR A 84 -4.84 -18.44 -18.07
CA TYR A 84 -5.37 -19.29 -17.01
C TYR A 84 -5.85 -18.47 -15.80
N ALA A 85 -5.10 -17.47 -15.37
CA ALA A 85 -5.52 -16.56 -14.30
C ALA A 85 -6.83 -15.81 -14.68
N PHE A 86 -6.95 -15.35 -15.92
CA PHE A 86 -8.15 -14.69 -16.44
C PHE A 86 -9.36 -15.63 -16.53
N TRP A 87 -9.12 -16.89 -16.86
CA TRP A 87 -10.16 -17.93 -16.93
C TRP A 87 -10.63 -18.37 -15.54
N VAL A 88 -9.74 -18.43 -14.54
CA VAL A 88 -10.14 -18.70 -13.15
C VAL A 88 -10.84 -17.48 -12.53
N GLY A 89 -10.37 -16.25 -12.82
CA GLY A 89 -10.95 -15.01 -12.28
C GLY A 89 -12.44 -14.84 -12.60
N ARG A 90 -12.88 -15.24 -13.79
CA ARG A 90 -14.30 -15.18 -14.20
C ARG A 90 -15.20 -16.25 -13.57
N SER A 91 -14.63 -17.31 -13.00
CA SER A 91 -15.40 -18.45 -12.46
C SER A 91 -16.12 -18.16 -11.12
N GLY A 92 -15.79 -17.05 -10.46
CA GLY A 92 -16.36 -16.66 -9.16
C GLY A 92 -15.72 -17.35 -7.95
N VAL A 93 -14.70 -18.19 -8.16
CA VAL A 93 -13.99 -18.90 -7.08
C VAL A 93 -13.02 -17.99 -6.32
N LEU A 94 -12.55 -16.92 -6.94
CA LEU A 94 -11.56 -15.98 -6.39
C LEU A 94 -12.22 -14.72 -5.83
N GLU A 95 -11.55 -14.06 -4.87
CA GLU A 95 -11.91 -12.71 -4.42
C GLU A 95 -11.88 -11.73 -5.60
N LEU A 96 -12.84 -10.81 -5.65
CA LEU A 96 -13.07 -9.96 -6.82
C LEU A 96 -13.29 -10.75 -8.14
N GLY A 97 -13.82 -11.97 -8.04
CA GLY A 97 -14.16 -12.85 -9.17
C GLY A 97 -15.52 -12.54 -9.82
N ASN A 98 -15.98 -13.39 -10.74
CA ASN A 98 -17.14 -13.09 -11.62
C ASN A 98 -16.92 -11.83 -12.45
N VAL A 99 -15.68 -11.62 -12.91
CA VAL A 99 -15.27 -10.51 -13.76
C VAL A 99 -14.44 -11.09 -14.89
N SER A 100 -14.75 -10.71 -16.12
CA SER A 100 -13.88 -10.96 -17.28
C SER A 100 -12.72 -9.97 -17.24
N ASN A 101 -11.52 -10.42 -17.62
CA ASN A 101 -10.46 -9.47 -17.92
C ASN A 101 -10.78 -8.91 -19.29
N HIS A 102 -11.17 -7.64 -19.33
CA HIS A 102 -11.95 -7.10 -20.43
C HIS A 102 -11.61 -5.63 -20.66
N GLY A 103 -11.65 -5.23 -21.94
CA GLY A 103 -11.52 -3.83 -22.34
C GLY A 103 -12.75 -3.38 -23.12
N TYR A 104 -13.20 -2.16 -22.83
CA TYR A 104 -14.26 -1.50 -23.58
C TYR A 104 -13.89 -0.08 -23.96
N TYR A 105 -14.13 0.27 -25.22
CA TYR A 105 -13.84 1.58 -25.80
C TYR A 105 -15.01 2.10 -26.64
N GLU A 106 -15.21 3.42 -26.60
CA GLU A 106 -16.13 4.16 -27.46
C GLU A 106 -15.37 5.21 -28.26
N ILE A 107 -15.51 5.14 -29.58
CA ILE A 107 -14.80 6.00 -30.52
C ILE A 107 -15.82 6.77 -31.36
N GLU A 108 -15.77 8.09 -31.33
CA GLU A 108 -16.62 8.97 -32.13
C GLU A 108 -15.97 9.32 -33.45
N GLY A 109 -16.48 8.69 -34.51
CA GLY A 109 -16.08 8.94 -35.89
C GLY A 109 -17.13 9.73 -36.67
N ASN A 110 -16.71 10.27 -37.81
CA ASN A 110 -17.58 10.97 -38.76
C ASN A 110 -17.52 10.27 -40.12
N ALA A 111 -18.68 10.12 -40.77
CA ALA A 111 -18.78 9.62 -42.15
C ALA A 111 -18.09 8.25 -42.39
N LEU A 112 -18.15 7.36 -41.40
CA LEU A 112 -17.68 5.98 -41.53
C LEU A 112 -18.77 5.09 -42.15
N ASP A 113 -18.38 4.23 -43.08
CA ASP A 113 -19.25 3.26 -43.76
C ASP A 113 -19.29 1.96 -42.96
N THR A 114 -20.45 1.65 -42.38
CA THR A 114 -20.64 0.47 -41.51
C THR A 114 -20.50 -0.85 -42.26
N ASP A 115 -20.93 -0.91 -43.52
CA ASP A 115 -20.85 -2.14 -44.32
C ASP A 115 -19.39 -2.43 -44.69
N ARG A 116 -18.62 -1.39 -45.00
CA ARG A 116 -17.19 -1.50 -45.25
C ARG A 116 -16.41 -1.86 -43.98
N LEU A 117 -16.75 -1.26 -42.83
CA LEU A 117 -16.16 -1.63 -41.54
C LEU A 117 -16.37 -3.11 -41.24
N GLU A 118 -17.60 -3.60 -41.41
CA GLU A 118 -17.94 -5.01 -41.19
C GLU A 118 -17.21 -5.92 -42.18
N ALA A 119 -17.22 -5.61 -43.47
CA ALA A 119 -16.58 -6.42 -44.50
C ALA A 119 -15.09 -6.60 -44.23
N VAL A 120 -14.40 -5.55 -43.80
CA VAL A 120 -12.98 -5.62 -43.43
C VAL A 120 -12.78 -6.40 -42.13
N LEU A 121 -13.63 -6.19 -41.13
CA LEU A 121 -13.54 -6.94 -39.87
C LEU A 121 -13.68 -8.45 -40.09
N VAL A 122 -14.56 -8.88 -41.00
CA VAL A 122 -14.69 -10.29 -41.41
C VAL A 122 -13.40 -10.83 -42.03
N GLN A 123 -12.70 -10.03 -42.85
CA GLN A 123 -11.39 -10.42 -43.41
C GLN A 123 -10.33 -10.57 -42.32
N ILE A 124 -10.33 -9.68 -41.33
CA ILE A 124 -9.39 -9.71 -40.20
C ILE A 124 -9.65 -10.93 -39.31
N ILE A 125 -10.92 -11.27 -39.04
CA ILE A 125 -11.31 -12.48 -38.31
C ILE A 125 -10.83 -13.74 -39.05
N ALA A 126 -10.93 -13.78 -40.38
CA ALA A 126 -10.44 -14.90 -41.17
C ALA A 126 -8.90 -15.01 -41.16
N ARG A 127 -8.21 -13.87 -41.15
CA ARG A 127 -6.75 -13.78 -41.13
C ARG A 127 -6.13 -14.19 -39.79
N HIS A 128 -6.71 -13.77 -38.69
CA HIS A 128 -6.13 -13.94 -37.36
C HIS A 128 -6.84 -15.03 -36.56
N ASP A 129 -6.13 -16.14 -36.36
CA ASP A 129 -6.62 -17.33 -35.67
C ASP A 129 -7.25 -17.06 -34.31
N MET A 130 -6.63 -16.18 -33.50
CA MET A 130 -7.11 -15.92 -32.14
C MET A 130 -8.45 -15.17 -32.08
N LEU A 131 -8.88 -14.53 -33.18
CA LEU A 131 -10.24 -14.01 -33.30
C LEU A 131 -11.28 -15.12 -33.53
N ARG A 132 -10.85 -16.37 -33.69
CA ARG A 132 -11.69 -17.58 -33.79
C ARG A 132 -11.46 -18.53 -32.62
N ALA A 133 -10.72 -18.11 -31.59
CA ALA A 133 -10.39 -18.96 -30.46
C ALA A 133 -11.50 -18.99 -29.40
N VAL A 134 -11.58 -20.12 -28.70
CA VAL A 134 -12.41 -20.35 -27.51
C VAL A 134 -11.58 -21.06 -26.43
N VAL A 135 -12.02 -20.98 -25.18
CA VAL A 135 -11.46 -21.74 -24.05
C VAL A 135 -12.40 -22.88 -23.69
N LEU A 136 -11.89 -24.09 -23.80
CA LEU A 136 -12.61 -25.33 -23.53
C LEU A 136 -12.83 -25.52 -22.01
N PRO A 137 -13.86 -26.28 -21.60
CA PRO A 137 -14.16 -26.54 -20.18
C PRO A 137 -13.03 -27.21 -19.38
N ASP A 138 -12.08 -27.86 -20.05
CA ASP A 138 -10.92 -28.51 -19.43
C ASP A 138 -9.73 -27.54 -19.18
N GLY A 139 -9.90 -26.25 -19.51
CA GLY A 139 -8.87 -25.23 -19.33
C GLY A 139 -7.82 -25.19 -20.45
N GLN A 140 -8.09 -25.84 -21.59
CA GLN A 140 -7.34 -25.63 -22.83
C GLN A 140 -8.01 -24.56 -23.70
N GLN A 141 -7.29 -24.02 -24.68
CA GLN A 141 -7.83 -23.15 -25.72
C GLN A 141 -7.74 -23.84 -27.08
N GLN A 142 -8.64 -23.47 -27.99
CA GLN A 142 -8.69 -24.03 -29.32
C GLN A 142 -9.04 -22.94 -30.34
N ILE A 143 -8.31 -22.93 -31.46
CA ILE A 143 -8.64 -22.11 -32.64
C ILE A 143 -9.68 -22.88 -33.47
N LEU A 144 -10.84 -22.27 -33.71
CA LEU A 144 -11.87 -22.87 -34.55
C LEU A 144 -11.51 -22.74 -36.04
N GLU A 145 -11.56 -23.84 -36.76
CA GLU A 145 -11.28 -23.87 -38.21
C GLU A 145 -12.23 -22.95 -38.98
N THR A 146 -13.52 -22.97 -38.62
CA THR A 146 -14.54 -22.08 -39.17
C THR A 146 -15.41 -21.50 -38.06
N VAL A 147 -15.91 -20.29 -38.29
CA VAL A 147 -16.86 -19.62 -37.40
C VAL A 147 -18.06 -19.12 -38.22
N PRO A 148 -19.24 -18.93 -37.59
CA PRO A 148 -20.37 -18.29 -38.26
C PRO A 148 -19.99 -16.90 -38.80
N PRO A 149 -20.63 -16.42 -39.88
CA PRO A 149 -20.39 -15.06 -40.38
C PRO A 149 -20.61 -14.02 -39.27
N TYR A 150 -19.59 -13.22 -38.99
CA TYR A 150 -19.71 -12.14 -38.01
C TYR A 150 -20.57 -11.00 -38.58
N LYS A 151 -21.57 -10.54 -37.81
CA LYS A 151 -22.41 -9.39 -38.18
C LYS A 151 -22.27 -8.31 -37.12
N MET A 152 -21.78 -7.13 -37.53
CA MET A 152 -21.67 -5.97 -36.65
C MET A 152 -23.08 -5.43 -36.37
N LYS A 153 -23.43 -5.28 -35.10
CA LYS A 153 -24.73 -4.71 -34.72
C LYS A 153 -24.70 -3.21 -34.97
N VAL A 154 -25.68 -2.70 -35.71
CA VAL A 154 -25.86 -1.28 -36.00
C VAL A 154 -27.16 -0.80 -35.36
N LEU A 155 -27.08 0.24 -34.54
CA LEU A 155 -28.23 0.95 -33.97
C LEU A 155 -28.35 2.32 -34.63
N ASP A 156 -29.53 2.66 -35.15
CA ASP A 156 -29.76 3.96 -35.78
C ASP A 156 -30.54 4.88 -34.84
N LEU A 157 -29.89 5.96 -34.40
CA LEU A 157 -30.48 6.99 -33.54
C LEU A 157 -30.49 8.37 -34.23
N ARG A 158 -30.35 8.43 -35.55
CA ARG A 158 -30.25 9.70 -36.31
C ARG A 158 -31.51 10.57 -36.20
N GLU A 159 -32.66 9.95 -35.96
CA GLU A 159 -33.97 10.61 -35.85
C GLU A 159 -34.47 10.72 -34.40
N CYS A 160 -33.64 10.38 -33.41
CA CYS A 160 -33.98 10.45 -31.99
C CYS A 160 -33.65 11.82 -31.38
N GLU A 161 -34.37 12.18 -30.32
CA GLU A 161 -34.07 13.36 -29.50
C GLU A 161 -32.81 13.14 -28.65
N SER A 162 -32.09 14.22 -28.30
CA SER A 162 -30.81 14.15 -27.57
C SER A 162 -30.89 13.34 -26.27
N ALA A 163 -31.96 13.51 -25.48
CA ALA A 163 -32.12 12.79 -24.22
C ALA A 163 -32.32 11.28 -24.42
N GLU A 164 -32.94 10.86 -25.52
CA GLU A 164 -33.07 9.44 -25.86
C GLU A 164 -31.73 8.88 -26.34
N ILE A 165 -30.98 9.64 -27.13
CA ILE A 165 -29.63 9.26 -27.57
C ILE A 165 -28.73 8.99 -26.37
N ASP A 166 -28.67 9.93 -25.42
CA ASP A 166 -27.82 9.82 -24.23
C ASP A 166 -28.18 8.59 -23.40
N ALA A 167 -29.48 8.36 -23.16
CA ALA A 167 -29.96 7.20 -22.42
C ALA A 167 -29.60 5.87 -23.12
N ARG A 168 -29.75 5.79 -24.46
CA ARG A 168 -29.40 4.58 -25.23
C ARG A 168 -27.90 4.30 -25.24
N LEU A 169 -27.08 5.35 -25.34
CA LEU A 169 -25.63 5.22 -25.28
C LEU A 169 -25.18 4.78 -23.88
N GLU A 170 -25.82 5.29 -22.83
CA GLU A 170 -25.57 4.86 -21.45
C GLU A 170 -25.97 3.40 -21.22
N ASP A 171 -27.15 2.95 -21.71
CA ASP A 171 -27.55 1.54 -21.66
C ASP A 171 -26.54 0.62 -22.37
N ILE A 172 -26.05 1.04 -23.54
CA ILE A 172 -25.04 0.29 -24.29
C ILE A 172 -23.74 0.22 -23.49
N ARG A 173 -23.28 1.36 -22.96
CA ARG A 173 -22.06 1.47 -22.15
C ARG A 173 -22.15 0.59 -20.92
N ASP A 174 -23.23 0.70 -20.14
CA ASP A 174 -23.40 -0.04 -18.89
C ASP A 174 -23.29 -1.56 -19.12
N ARG A 175 -23.95 -2.06 -20.17
CA ARG A 175 -23.89 -3.48 -20.54
C ARG A 175 -22.52 -3.89 -21.07
N LEU A 176 -21.91 -3.11 -21.96
CA LEU A 176 -20.68 -3.50 -22.65
C LEU A 176 -19.44 -3.38 -21.78
N SER A 177 -19.37 -2.36 -20.93
CA SER A 177 -18.22 -2.10 -20.03
C SER A 177 -17.98 -3.18 -18.99
N HIS A 178 -18.99 -3.99 -18.67
CA HIS A 178 -18.94 -5.03 -17.64
C HIS A 178 -19.38 -6.40 -18.17
N GLN A 179 -19.28 -6.58 -19.49
CA GLN A 179 -19.72 -7.78 -20.18
C GLN A 179 -18.82 -8.97 -19.85
N ILE A 180 -19.43 -10.08 -19.40
CA ILE A 180 -18.75 -11.36 -19.22
C ILE A 180 -19.18 -12.29 -20.35
N LEU A 181 -18.29 -12.50 -21.32
CA LEU A 181 -18.49 -13.45 -22.40
C LEU A 181 -18.19 -14.87 -21.92
N GLN A 182 -19.01 -15.84 -22.33
CA GLN A 182 -18.78 -17.25 -22.03
C GLN A 182 -17.54 -17.72 -22.78
N ALA A 183 -16.55 -18.20 -22.03
CA ALA A 183 -15.21 -18.46 -22.58
C ALA A 183 -15.19 -19.56 -23.65
N ASP A 184 -16.14 -20.48 -23.59
CA ASP A 184 -16.31 -21.63 -24.50
C ASP A 184 -17.19 -21.31 -25.73
N LEU A 185 -17.69 -20.08 -25.86
CA LEU A 185 -18.52 -19.64 -26.97
C LEU A 185 -17.85 -18.51 -27.76
N TRP A 186 -17.82 -18.66 -29.08
CA TRP A 186 -17.40 -17.61 -30.00
C TRP A 186 -18.57 -16.63 -30.28
N PRO A 187 -18.31 -15.32 -30.41
CA PRO A 187 -17.02 -14.62 -30.25
C PRO A 187 -16.75 -14.14 -28.80
N LEU A 188 -15.46 -14.05 -28.45
CA LEU A 188 -14.97 -13.41 -27.21
C LEU A 188 -14.72 -11.90 -27.38
N PHE A 189 -15.48 -11.27 -28.27
CA PHE A 189 -15.49 -9.83 -28.52
C PHE A 189 -16.84 -9.39 -29.10
N GLU A 190 -17.11 -8.09 -29.06
CA GLU A 190 -18.31 -7.48 -29.58
C GLU A 190 -18.00 -6.08 -30.13
N PHE A 191 -18.04 -5.96 -31.46
CA PHE A 191 -17.99 -4.69 -32.20
C PHE A 191 -19.41 -4.24 -32.57
N ARG A 192 -19.72 -2.97 -32.35
CA ARG A 192 -21.02 -2.35 -32.70
C ARG A 192 -20.86 -0.92 -33.20
N ALA A 193 -21.79 -0.46 -34.02
CA ALA A 193 -21.90 0.93 -34.42
C ALA A 193 -23.24 1.53 -34.00
N THR A 194 -23.23 2.78 -33.54
CA THR A 194 -24.43 3.59 -33.30
C THR A 194 -24.38 4.80 -34.22
N LEU A 195 -25.35 4.95 -35.11
CA LEU A 195 -25.47 6.08 -36.02
C LEU A 195 -26.15 7.24 -35.30
N LEU A 196 -25.54 8.43 -35.38
CA LEU A 196 -25.94 9.62 -34.65
C LEU A 196 -26.28 10.77 -35.62
N PRO A 197 -27.03 11.80 -35.18
CA PRO A 197 -27.34 12.96 -36.01
C PRO A 197 -26.09 13.64 -36.62
N ALA A 198 -26.30 14.35 -37.73
CA ALA A 198 -25.25 15.05 -38.47
C ALA A 198 -24.13 14.15 -39.04
N GLY A 199 -24.39 12.86 -39.24
CA GLY A 199 -23.42 11.92 -39.85
C GLY A 199 -22.32 11.45 -38.91
N GLN A 200 -22.50 11.69 -37.60
CA GLN A 200 -21.68 11.15 -36.54
C GLN A 200 -21.96 9.65 -36.36
N MET A 201 -20.98 8.92 -35.87
CA MET A 201 -21.11 7.51 -35.53
C MET A 201 -20.26 7.20 -34.30
N ARG A 202 -20.82 6.43 -33.37
CA ARG A 202 -20.05 5.86 -32.27
C ARG A 202 -19.75 4.40 -32.53
N LEU A 203 -18.46 4.06 -32.61
CA LEU A 203 -17.97 2.69 -32.67
C LEU A 203 -17.72 2.20 -31.24
N HIS A 204 -18.33 1.08 -30.88
CA HIS A 204 -18.19 0.43 -29.59
C HIS A 204 -17.37 -0.85 -29.77
N VAL A 205 -16.30 -0.99 -28.99
CA VAL A 205 -15.38 -2.13 -29.06
C VAL A 205 -15.25 -2.76 -27.68
N SER A 206 -15.79 -3.96 -27.52
CA SER A 206 -15.73 -4.79 -26.31
C SER A 206 -14.93 -6.04 -26.62
N TYR A 207 -13.93 -6.40 -25.82
CA TYR A 207 -13.12 -7.61 -26.06
C TYR A 207 -12.59 -8.23 -24.78
N ASP A 208 -12.45 -9.54 -24.79
CA ASP A 208 -11.89 -10.33 -23.69
C ASP A 208 -10.38 -10.53 -23.87
N LEU A 209 -9.60 -10.30 -22.82
CA LEU A 209 -8.15 -10.48 -22.84
C LEU A 209 -7.74 -11.95 -22.97
N LEU A 210 -8.66 -12.93 -22.90
CA LEU A 210 -8.37 -14.32 -23.26
C LEU A 210 -7.94 -14.48 -24.73
N VAL A 211 -8.44 -13.65 -25.64
CA VAL A 211 -8.16 -13.80 -27.07
C VAL A 211 -7.06 -12.87 -27.55
N PHE A 212 -6.97 -11.65 -27.02
CA PHE A 212 -5.90 -10.74 -27.38
C PHE A 212 -5.60 -9.63 -26.36
N ASP A 213 -4.33 -9.26 -26.26
CA ASP A 213 -3.82 -8.20 -25.38
C ASP A 213 -3.90 -6.80 -26.03
N ALA A 214 -3.45 -5.77 -25.30
CA ALA A 214 -3.43 -4.39 -25.79
C ALA A 214 -2.55 -4.18 -27.04
N TRP A 215 -1.43 -4.91 -27.17
CA TRP A 215 -0.61 -4.86 -28.38
C TRP A 215 -1.41 -5.38 -29.57
N SER A 216 -2.06 -6.52 -29.41
CA SER A 216 -2.89 -7.12 -30.44
C SER A 216 -4.09 -6.25 -30.77
N LEU A 217 -4.69 -5.56 -29.80
CA LEU A 217 -5.72 -4.56 -30.07
C LEU A 217 -5.20 -3.47 -31.01
N PHE A 218 -4.05 -2.86 -30.70
CA PHE A 218 -3.46 -1.83 -31.55
C PHE A 218 -3.17 -2.35 -32.96
N ARG A 219 -2.62 -3.57 -33.06
CA ARG A 219 -2.38 -4.19 -34.36
C ARG A 219 -3.66 -4.46 -35.15
N LEU A 220 -4.72 -4.89 -34.49
CA LEU A 220 -6.03 -5.10 -35.10
C LEU A 220 -6.56 -3.80 -35.70
N PHE A 221 -6.50 -2.70 -34.95
CA PHE A 221 -6.95 -1.38 -35.42
C PHE A 221 -6.12 -0.87 -36.60
N ASP A 222 -4.79 -1.04 -36.57
CA ASP A 222 -3.89 -0.67 -37.67
C ASP A 222 -4.24 -1.40 -38.97
N GLU A 223 -4.41 -2.72 -38.90
CA GLU A 223 -4.80 -3.53 -40.05
C GLU A 223 -6.24 -3.23 -40.50
N TRP A 224 -7.13 -2.94 -39.55
CA TRP A 224 -8.52 -2.55 -39.84
C TRP A 224 -8.61 -1.25 -40.60
N ILE A 225 -7.89 -0.20 -40.17
CA ILE A 225 -7.90 1.06 -40.90
C ILE A 225 -7.19 0.94 -42.25
N GLN A 226 -6.08 0.18 -42.32
CA GLN A 226 -5.34 0.01 -43.58
C GLN A 226 -6.23 -0.58 -44.68
N LEU A 227 -6.93 -1.68 -44.36
CA LEU A 227 -7.87 -2.32 -45.29
C LEU A 227 -9.14 -1.49 -45.48
N TYR A 228 -9.61 -0.82 -44.43
CA TYR A 228 -10.73 0.11 -44.56
C TYR A 228 -10.38 1.23 -45.53
N GLN A 229 -9.18 1.80 -45.55
CA GLN A 229 -8.82 2.88 -46.49
C GLN A 229 -8.50 2.35 -47.90
N ASN A 230 -7.95 1.14 -48.00
CA ASN A 230 -7.60 0.49 -49.27
C ASN A 230 -8.25 -0.90 -49.39
N PRO A 231 -9.50 -1.00 -49.90
CA PRO A 231 -10.25 -2.25 -49.94
C PRO A 231 -9.66 -3.32 -50.87
N GLU A 232 -8.91 -2.88 -51.89
CA GLU A 232 -8.16 -3.76 -52.80
C GLU A 232 -6.80 -4.17 -52.23
N GLY A 233 -6.43 -3.63 -51.07
CA GLY A 233 -5.21 -3.99 -50.36
C GLY A 233 -5.27 -5.41 -49.83
N MET A 234 -4.13 -6.09 -49.82
CA MET A 234 -3.97 -7.41 -49.20
C MET A 234 -2.92 -7.36 -48.11
N LEU A 235 -3.20 -8.01 -46.98
CA LEU A 235 -2.23 -8.19 -45.91
C LEU A 235 -1.42 -9.49 -46.15
N PRO A 236 -0.08 -9.49 -45.92
CA PRO A 236 0.75 -10.68 -46.14
C PRO A 236 0.31 -11.85 -45.24
N PRO A 237 0.15 -13.09 -45.74
CA PRO A 237 -0.36 -14.20 -44.93
C PRO A 237 0.50 -14.48 -43.69
N LEU A 238 -0.14 -15.00 -42.64
CA LEU A 238 0.54 -15.43 -41.41
C LEU A 238 0.81 -16.93 -41.49
N ASP A 239 2.09 -17.29 -41.59
CA ASP A 239 2.52 -18.68 -41.67
C ASP A 239 2.52 -19.35 -40.28
N LEU A 240 2.40 -18.53 -39.24
CA LEU A 240 2.48 -18.90 -37.84
C LEU A 240 1.12 -18.74 -37.14
N SER A 241 0.82 -19.62 -36.18
CA SER A 241 -0.32 -19.49 -35.27
C SER A 241 0.12 -19.08 -33.86
N TYR A 242 -0.81 -18.53 -33.07
CA TYR A 242 -0.54 -18.26 -31.65
C TYR A 242 -0.31 -19.57 -30.86
N ARG A 243 -0.94 -20.68 -31.27
CA ARG A 243 -0.67 -22.01 -30.71
C ARG A 243 0.81 -22.38 -30.80
N ASP A 244 1.42 -22.19 -31.98
CA ASP A 244 2.84 -22.48 -32.19
C ASP A 244 3.72 -21.65 -31.23
N TYR A 245 3.35 -20.40 -30.97
CA TYR A 245 4.02 -19.53 -30.00
C TYR A 245 3.92 -20.07 -28.58
N VAL A 246 2.71 -20.43 -28.12
CA VAL A 246 2.49 -20.96 -26.76
C VAL A 246 3.27 -22.26 -26.54
N LEU A 247 3.29 -23.16 -27.51
CA LEU A 247 4.05 -24.41 -27.41
C LEU A 247 5.57 -24.16 -27.37
N ALA A 248 6.08 -23.20 -28.15
CA ALA A 248 7.49 -22.79 -28.10
C ALA A 248 7.83 -22.11 -26.76
N GLU A 249 6.92 -21.31 -26.20
CA GLU A 249 7.08 -20.70 -24.87
C GLU A 249 7.14 -21.77 -23.77
N GLN A 250 6.32 -22.83 -23.83
CA GLN A 250 6.40 -23.93 -22.87
C GLN A 250 7.73 -24.66 -22.91
N ALA A 251 8.32 -24.82 -24.10
CA ALA A 251 9.63 -25.42 -24.25
C ALA A 251 10.75 -24.59 -23.59
N LEU A 252 10.56 -23.27 -23.38
CA LEU A 252 11.52 -22.43 -22.64
C LEU A 252 11.77 -22.95 -21.22
N GLN A 253 10.78 -23.59 -20.59
CA GLN A 253 10.90 -24.06 -19.22
C GLN A 253 12.02 -25.11 -19.04
N GLN A 254 12.46 -25.74 -20.12
CA GLN A 254 13.55 -26.71 -20.13
C GLN A 254 14.93 -26.09 -20.42
N THR A 255 15.00 -24.76 -20.55
CA THR A 255 16.24 -24.05 -20.90
C THR A 255 16.99 -23.54 -19.67
N PRO A 256 18.33 -23.38 -19.76
CA PRO A 256 19.12 -22.72 -18.71
C PRO A 256 18.66 -21.28 -18.40
N LEU A 257 18.11 -20.56 -19.40
CA LEU A 257 17.57 -19.20 -19.23
C LEU A 257 16.40 -19.16 -18.25
N TYR A 258 15.50 -20.14 -18.36
CA TYR A 258 14.38 -20.28 -17.44
C TYR A 258 14.86 -20.65 -16.04
N GLN A 259 15.79 -21.61 -15.91
CA GLN A 259 16.34 -22.01 -14.62
C GLN A 259 16.99 -20.83 -13.89
N ARG A 260 17.82 -20.04 -14.60
CA ARG A 260 18.41 -18.81 -14.03
C ARG A 260 17.35 -17.82 -13.55
N SER A 261 16.27 -17.65 -14.31
CA SER A 261 15.16 -16.79 -13.91
C SER A 261 14.45 -17.31 -12.66
N GLN A 262 14.20 -18.62 -12.60
CA GLN A 262 13.60 -19.27 -11.45
C GLN A 262 14.47 -19.09 -10.20
N ASP A 263 15.78 -19.38 -10.28
CA ASP A 263 16.71 -19.28 -9.14
C ASP A 263 16.77 -17.84 -8.60
N TYR A 264 16.80 -16.84 -9.49
CA TYR A 264 16.74 -15.44 -9.12
C TYR A 264 15.51 -15.11 -8.27
N TRP A 265 14.31 -15.44 -8.75
CA TRP A 265 13.07 -15.12 -8.04
C TRP A 265 12.91 -15.92 -6.74
N LEU A 266 13.25 -17.21 -6.76
CA LEU A 266 13.17 -18.05 -5.56
C LEU A 266 14.09 -17.54 -4.44
N SER A 267 15.27 -17.02 -4.78
CA SER A 267 16.20 -16.42 -3.80
C SER A 267 15.66 -15.15 -3.12
N ARG A 268 14.68 -14.48 -3.73
CA ARG A 268 14.10 -13.21 -3.26
C ARG A 268 12.80 -13.36 -2.47
N LEU A 269 12.22 -14.56 -2.40
CA LEU A 269 10.91 -14.77 -1.76
C LEU A 269 10.85 -14.29 -0.30
N ASP A 270 11.97 -14.34 0.43
CA ASP A 270 12.03 -13.92 1.84
C ASP A 270 12.19 -12.40 2.02
N THR A 271 12.71 -11.71 1.01
CA THR A 271 12.97 -10.27 1.05
C THR A 271 11.98 -9.45 0.25
N LEU A 272 11.15 -10.10 -0.58
CA LEU A 272 10.13 -9.45 -1.39
C LEU A 272 9.05 -8.82 -0.50
N PRO A 273 8.87 -7.48 -0.54
CA PRO A 273 7.83 -6.80 0.23
C PRO A 273 6.41 -7.29 -0.15
N PRO A 274 5.42 -7.15 0.75
CA PRO A 274 4.02 -7.42 0.41
C PRO A 274 3.46 -6.40 -0.59
N ALA A 275 2.21 -6.59 -1.02
CA ALA A 275 1.47 -5.60 -1.77
C ALA A 275 1.31 -4.27 -0.98
N PRO A 276 1.06 -3.14 -1.65
CA PRO A 276 0.79 -1.87 -0.97
C PRO A 276 -0.41 -1.97 -0.02
N GLU A 277 -0.24 -1.48 1.20
CA GLU A 277 -1.29 -1.47 2.24
C GLU A 277 -2.05 -0.13 2.18
N LEU A 278 -2.90 0.02 1.16
CA LEU A 278 -3.78 1.18 1.02
C LEU A 278 -4.98 1.09 1.98
N PRO A 279 -5.52 2.23 2.46
CA PRO A 279 -6.74 2.26 3.26
C PRO A 279 -7.92 1.70 2.47
N LEU A 280 -8.65 0.75 3.05
CA LEU A 280 -9.85 0.16 2.46
C LEU A 280 -11.09 0.61 3.25
N ALA A 281 -12.16 0.94 2.54
CA ALA A 281 -13.47 1.21 3.14
C ALA A 281 -14.27 -0.07 3.38
N LYS A 282 -14.00 -1.11 2.57
CA LYS A 282 -14.66 -2.42 2.65
C LYS A 282 -13.63 -3.53 2.47
N ASN A 283 -13.93 -4.71 3.02
CA ASN A 283 -13.17 -5.89 2.67
C ASN A 283 -13.48 -6.26 1.19
N PRO A 284 -12.48 -6.58 0.35
CA PRO A 284 -12.72 -7.01 -1.03
C PRO A 284 -13.77 -8.14 -1.16
N LYS A 285 -13.89 -9.01 -0.15
CA LYS A 285 -14.88 -10.10 -0.09
C LYS A 285 -16.33 -9.64 0.04
N GLU A 286 -16.56 -8.42 0.52
CA GLU A 286 -17.91 -7.89 0.78
C GLU A 286 -18.50 -7.19 -0.46
N LEU A 287 -17.69 -6.97 -1.50
CA LEU A 287 -18.14 -6.36 -2.75
C LEU A 287 -18.99 -7.35 -3.56
N GLN A 288 -20.24 -6.97 -3.81
CA GLN A 288 -21.22 -7.78 -4.56
C GLN A 288 -21.17 -7.50 -6.07
N GLN A 289 -20.70 -6.32 -6.47
CA GLN A 289 -20.58 -5.90 -7.86
C GLN A 289 -19.17 -5.32 -8.05
N HIS A 290 -18.48 -5.81 -9.07
CA HIS A 290 -17.16 -5.33 -9.44
C HIS A 290 -17.31 -4.39 -10.63
N ARG A 291 -17.36 -3.10 -10.32
CA ARG A 291 -17.37 -2.03 -11.31
C ARG A 291 -16.12 -1.19 -11.15
N ASN A 292 -15.53 -0.80 -12.26
CA ASN A 292 -14.38 0.09 -12.26
C ASN A 292 -14.82 1.51 -12.59
N LYS A 293 -14.16 2.46 -11.95
CA LYS A 293 -14.22 3.88 -12.30
C LYS A 293 -12.89 4.31 -12.86
N ARG A 294 -12.92 4.93 -14.04
CA ARG A 294 -11.75 5.51 -14.70
C ARG A 294 -11.46 6.91 -14.16
N TYR A 295 -10.18 7.15 -13.91
CA TYR A 295 -9.59 8.47 -13.74
C TYR A 295 -8.57 8.66 -14.85
N GLU A 296 -8.68 9.73 -15.64
CA GLU A 296 -7.81 9.94 -16.79
C GLU A 296 -7.31 11.37 -16.89
N SER A 297 -6.14 11.52 -17.50
CA SER A 297 -5.50 12.81 -17.74
C SER A 297 -4.42 12.64 -18.80
N ARG A 298 -3.90 13.77 -19.27
CA ARG A 298 -2.85 13.83 -20.28
C ARG A 298 -1.82 14.88 -19.94
N LEU A 299 -0.60 14.66 -20.42
CA LEU A 299 0.40 15.71 -20.57
C LEU A 299 0.46 16.11 -22.04
N ASP A 300 0.39 17.41 -22.29
CA ASP A 300 0.54 17.92 -23.64
C ASP A 300 1.94 17.59 -24.20
N ARG A 301 2.09 17.79 -25.51
CA ARG A 301 3.34 17.54 -26.22
C ARG A 301 4.55 18.25 -25.59
N THR A 302 4.38 19.50 -25.13
CA THR A 302 5.49 20.29 -24.59
C THR A 302 5.95 19.70 -23.25
N GLN A 303 5.01 19.43 -22.34
CA GLN A 303 5.28 18.82 -21.04
C GLN A 303 5.90 17.43 -21.19
N TRP A 304 5.34 16.61 -22.08
CA TRP A 304 5.84 15.26 -22.29
C TRP A 304 7.25 15.22 -22.88
N GLN A 305 7.53 16.07 -23.88
CA GLN A 305 8.88 16.17 -24.45
C GLN A 305 9.90 16.69 -23.41
N GLN A 306 9.52 17.62 -22.54
CA GLN A 306 10.38 18.08 -21.44
C GLN A 306 10.73 16.93 -20.49
N LEU A 307 9.75 16.12 -20.09
CA LEU A 307 9.99 14.93 -19.26
C LEU A 307 10.91 13.94 -19.96
N LYS A 308 10.67 13.60 -21.23
CA LYS A 308 11.53 12.68 -21.99
C LYS A 308 12.97 13.18 -22.07
N GLN A 309 13.17 14.48 -22.31
CA GLN A 309 14.51 15.07 -22.37
C GLN A 309 15.23 15.07 -21.01
N LYS A 310 14.52 15.40 -19.92
CA LYS A 310 15.08 15.33 -18.56
C LYS A 310 15.45 13.89 -18.19
N ALA A 311 14.52 12.95 -18.42
CA ALA A 311 14.76 11.53 -18.17
C ALA A 311 15.99 11.02 -18.94
N ALA A 312 16.12 11.38 -20.22
CA ALA A 312 17.28 11.01 -21.04
C ALA A 312 18.60 11.57 -20.50
N ARG A 313 18.63 12.80 -19.97
CA ARG A 313 19.84 13.39 -19.35
C ARG A 313 20.27 12.64 -18.09
N GLU A 314 19.30 12.11 -17.35
CA GLU A 314 19.54 11.33 -16.14
C GLU A 314 19.71 9.83 -16.40
N GLY A 315 19.61 9.36 -17.65
CA GLY A 315 19.67 7.94 -17.98
C GLY A 315 18.44 7.14 -17.53
N ILE A 316 17.31 7.80 -17.31
CA ILE A 316 16.04 7.19 -16.90
C ILE A 316 15.15 6.98 -18.13
N THR A 317 14.53 5.81 -18.25
CA THR A 317 13.55 5.53 -19.31
C THR A 317 12.21 6.21 -19.01
N PRO A 318 11.43 6.59 -20.04
CA PRO A 318 10.09 7.17 -19.83
C PRO A 318 9.17 6.29 -18.98
N SER A 319 9.19 4.97 -19.15
CA SER A 319 8.40 4.04 -18.33
C SER A 319 8.85 4.05 -16.87
N SER A 320 10.16 3.99 -16.60
CA SER A 320 10.71 4.05 -15.24
C SER A 320 10.39 5.37 -14.54
N LEU A 321 10.40 6.48 -15.28
CA LEU A 321 10.03 7.81 -14.76
C LEU A 321 8.59 7.81 -14.25
N LEU A 322 7.64 7.36 -15.08
CA LEU A 322 6.22 7.35 -14.73
C LEU A 322 5.92 6.37 -13.59
N LEU A 323 6.60 5.24 -13.59
CA LEU A 323 6.50 4.21 -12.55
C LEU A 323 7.09 4.69 -11.21
N ALA A 324 8.23 5.40 -11.23
CA ALA A 324 8.81 6.01 -10.04
C ALA A 324 7.87 7.08 -9.47
N ALA A 325 7.35 7.98 -10.30
CA ALA A 325 6.37 8.96 -9.87
C ALA A 325 5.10 8.29 -9.30
N PHE A 326 4.65 7.17 -9.87
CA PHE A 326 3.51 6.42 -9.36
C PHE A 326 3.81 5.80 -7.99
N ALA A 327 5.01 5.23 -7.83
CA ALA A 327 5.48 4.66 -6.57
C ALA A 327 5.54 5.70 -5.44
N GLU A 328 5.95 6.96 -5.71
CA GLU A 328 5.89 8.06 -4.74
C GLU A 328 4.47 8.26 -4.20
N ILE A 329 3.48 8.26 -5.10
CA ILE A 329 2.09 8.48 -4.74
C ILE A 329 1.56 7.30 -3.94
N VAL A 330 1.83 6.06 -4.35
CA VAL A 330 1.40 4.88 -3.59
C VAL A 330 2.04 4.87 -2.19
N ALA A 331 3.32 5.24 -2.07
CA ALA A 331 4.04 5.29 -0.79
C ALA A 331 3.44 6.29 0.21
N LEU A 332 2.87 7.40 -0.26
CA LEU A 332 2.28 8.43 0.60
C LEU A 332 0.98 8.00 1.29
N TRP A 333 0.20 7.13 0.64
CA TRP A 333 -1.06 6.63 1.18
C TRP A 333 -0.98 5.21 1.72
N SER A 334 0.11 4.48 1.44
CA SER A 334 0.34 3.14 1.97
C SER A 334 0.86 3.19 3.41
N ASN A 335 0.48 2.21 4.23
CA ASN A 335 0.99 2.02 5.59
C ASN A 335 2.51 1.73 5.63
N SER A 336 3.06 1.25 4.51
CA SER A 336 4.49 1.02 4.30
C SER A 336 4.97 1.69 3.02
N SER A 337 6.13 2.32 3.06
CA SER A 337 6.84 2.84 1.88
C SER A 337 7.60 1.75 1.11
N ARG A 338 7.66 0.52 1.64
CA ARG A 338 8.23 -0.67 0.99
C ARG A 338 7.10 -1.60 0.59
N PHE A 339 6.95 -1.85 -0.70
CA PHE A 339 5.85 -2.66 -1.25
C PHE A 339 6.22 -3.23 -2.62
N THR A 340 5.44 -4.18 -3.13
CA THR A 340 5.63 -4.78 -4.45
C THR A 340 4.52 -4.37 -5.41
N LEU A 341 4.88 -3.84 -6.58
CA LEU A 341 3.96 -3.56 -7.68
C LEU A 341 3.92 -4.74 -8.66
N ASN A 342 2.77 -4.89 -9.33
CA ASN A 342 2.61 -5.86 -10.41
C ASN A 342 2.72 -5.12 -11.75
N LEU A 343 3.67 -5.50 -12.60
CA LEU A 343 3.88 -4.84 -13.90
C LEU A 343 3.43 -5.77 -15.02
N ALA A 344 2.48 -5.31 -15.83
CA ALA A 344 2.06 -6.03 -17.03
C ALA A 344 3.06 -5.78 -18.16
N LEU A 345 3.46 -6.86 -18.82
CA LEU A 345 4.42 -6.91 -19.91
C LEU A 345 3.81 -7.65 -21.10
N PHE A 346 4.37 -7.39 -22.28
CA PHE A 346 4.05 -8.13 -23.50
C PHE A 346 5.19 -9.11 -23.78
N ASN A 347 4.92 -10.40 -23.60
CA ASN A 347 5.86 -11.48 -23.80
C ASN A 347 5.89 -11.89 -25.27
N ARG A 348 6.31 -10.99 -26.15
CA ARG A 348 6.56 -11.26 -27.57
C ARG A 348 8.05 -11.54 -27.77
N LEU A 349 8.47 -12.77 -27.43
CA LEU A 349 9.86 -13.17 -27.59
C LEU A 349 10.23 -13.22 -29.09
N PRO A 350 11.47 -12.84 -29.46
CA PRO A 350 11.90 -12.79 -30.87
C PRO A 350 12.20 -14.19 -31.43
N LEU A 351 11.24 -15.11 -31.32
CA LEU A 351 11.35 -16.50 -31.75
C LEU A 351 11.11 -16.65 -33.26
N HIS A 352 10.35 -15.72 -33.85
CA HIS A 352 10.04 -15.70 -35.27
C HIS A 352 9.68 -14.28 -35.74
N ARG A 353 9.95 -13.97 -37.02
CA ARG A 353 9.76 -12.62 -37.59
C ARG A 353 8.30 -12.13 -37.54
N GLN A 354 7.32 -13.03 -37.55
CA GLN A 354 5.88 -12.73 -37.57
C GLN A 354 5.25 -12.64 -36.16
N VAL A 355 6.00 -12.85 -35.06
CA VAL A 355 5.41 -12.85 -33.69
C VAL A 355 4.71 -11.52 -33.37
N ASN A 356 5.27 -10.40 -33.82
CA ASN A 356 4.67 -9.07 -33.60
C ASN A 356 3.43 -8.81 -34.47
N ASP A 357 3.23 -9.59 -35.53
CA ASP A 357 2.06 -9.51 -36.41
C ASP A 357 0.90 -10.41 -35.94
N LEU A 358 1.13 -11.33 -35.00
CA LEU A 358 0.11 -12.22 -34.47
C LEU A 358 -0.84 -11.50 -33.51
N LEU A 359 -2.13 -11.83 -33.62
CA LEU A 359 -3.08 -11.59 -32.54
C LEU A 359 -3.05 -12.72 -31.51
N GLY A 360 -3.10 -12.37 -30.24
CA GLY A 360 -3.07 -13.30 -29.10
C GLY A 360 -2.87 -12.58 -27.77
N ASP A 361 -3.07 -13.28 -26.66
CA ASP A 361 -2.76 -12.73 -25.34
C ASP A 361 -1.30 -13.01 -24.98
N PHE A 362 -0.40 -12.09 -25.30
CA PHE A 362 1.01 -12.20 -24.90
C PHE A 362 1.24 -11.58 -23.51
N THR A 363 0.19 -11.27 -22.76
CA THR A 363 0.33 -10.67 -21.43
C THR A 363 1.14 -11.60 -20.53
N SER A 364 2.15 -11.04 -19.90
CA SER A 364 2.88 -11.63 -18.79
C SER A 364 3.01 -10.58 -17.71
N VAL A 365 3.43 -10.98 -16.51
CA VAL A 365 3.63 -10.05 -15.41
C VAL A 365 4.99 -10.26 -14.77
N THR A 366 5.58 -9.16 -14.30
CA THR A 366 6.74 -9.19 -13.41
C THR A 366 6.43 -8.42 -12.13
N LEU A 367 7.02 -8.85 -11.03
CA LEU A 367 6.89 -8.16 -9.75
C LEU A 367 8.01 -7.13 -9.63
N LEU A 368 7.72 -5.95 -9.10
CA LEU A 368 8.72 -4.93 -8.84
C LEU A 368 8.67 -4.53 -7.37
N ALA A 369 9.74 -4.85 -6.64
CA ALA A 369 9.92 -4.34 -5.29
C ALA A 369 10.25 -2.85 -5.34
N VAL A 370 9.41 -2.04 -4.70
CA VAL A 370 9.66 -0.63 -4.42
C VAL A 370 10.24 -0.52 -3.03
N GLU A 371 11.42 0.09 -2.95
CA GLU A 371 12.08 0.43 -1.70
C GLU A 371 11.80 1.90 -1.39
N GLY A 372 11.20 2.16 -0.23
CA GLY A 372 11.00 3.52 0.24
C GLY A 372 12.30 4.08 0.82
N SER A 373 12.71 5.28 0.41
CA SER A 373 13.86 5.98 1.00
C SER A 373 13.47 7.39 1.44
N SER A 374 13.46 7.59 2.76
CA SER A 374 13.30 8.92 3.34
C SER A 374 14.57 9.73 3.12
N GLY A 375 14.47 10.86 2.43
CA GLY A 375 15.56 11.83 2.29
C GLY A 375 16.43 11.71 1.02
N GLU A 376 16.17 10.74 0.15
CA GLU A 376 16.79 10.71 -1.19
C GLU A 376 16.10 11.69 -2.15
N SER A 377 16.74 11.98 -3.29
CA SER A 377 16.13 12.75 -4.37
C SER A 377 15.18 11.91 -5.22
N PHE A 378 14.29 12.54 -5.99
CA PHE A 378 13.46 11.80 -6.96
C PHE A 378 14.33 11.03 -7.97
N ARG A 379 15.40 11.67 -8.44
CA ARG A 379 16.36 11.09 -9.38
C ARG A 379 16.94 9.78 -8.85
N ASP A 380 17.43 9.78 -7.61
CA ASP A 380 18.10 8.61 -7.04
C ASP A 380 17.13 7.44 -6.89
N ARG A 381 15.89 7.72 -6.45
CA ARG A 381 14.83 6.71 -6.37
C ARG A 381 14.43 6.16 -7.73
N ALA A 382 14.27 7.03 -8.73
CA ALA A 382 13.93 6.61 -10.09
C ALA A 382 15.04 5.75 -10.72
N LEU A 383 16.31 6.08 -10.46
CA LEU A 383 17.46 5.28 -10.89
C LEU A 383 17.53 3.93 -10.16
N GLY A 384 17.33 3.91 -8.85
CA GLY A 384 17.29 2.69 -8.05
C GLY A 384 16.17 1.75 -8.51
N LEU A 385 14.97 2.30 -8.69
CA LEU A 385 13.80 1.58 -9.19
C LEU A 385 14.04 1.03 -10.60
N GLN A 386 14.60 1.83 -11.51
CA GLN A 386 14.94 1.37 -12.86
C GLN A 386 15.97 0.24 -12.83
N LYS A 387 17.01 0.36 -12.01
CA LYS A 387 18.03 -0.68 -11.88
C LYS A 387 17.42 -2.00 -11.42
N GLN A 388 16.53 -1.94 -10.42
CA GLN A 388 15.80 -3.10 -9.94
C GLN A 388 14.90 -3.68 -11.05
N LEU A 389 14.13 -2.84 -11.74
CA LEU A 389 13.29 -3.25 -12.86
C LEU A 389 14.08 -3.95 -13.97
N TRP A 390 15.26 -3.46 -14.34
CA TRP A 390 16.09 -4.11 -15.35
C TRP A 390 16.58 -5.49 -14.90
N GLN A 391 16.99 -5.63 -13.64
CA GLN A 391 17.33 -6.95 -13.09
C GLN A 391 16.13 -7.90 -13.11
N ASP A 392 14.94 -7.41 -12.78
CA ASP A 392 13.70 -8.21 -12.81
C ASP A 392 13.36 -8.64 -14.25
N LEU A 393 13.53 -7.75 -15.23
CA LEU A 393 13.27 -8.01 -16.64
C LEU A 393 14.29 -8.97 -17.29
N GLU A 394 15.54 -8.99 -16.84
CA GLU A 394 16.52 -10.02 -17.25
C GLU A 394 16.09 -11.44 -16.85
N HIS A 395 15.25 -11.55 -15.82
CA HIS A 395 14.76 -12.81 -15.26
C HIS A 395 13.26 -13.02 -15.52
N ARG A 396 12.74 -12.42 -16.61
CA ARG A 396 11.31 -12.45 -16.99
C ARG A 396 10.77 -13.81 -17.42
N TYR A 397 11.63 -14.82 -17.64
CA TYR A 397 11.19 -16.15 -18.09
C TYR A 397 10.43 -16.91 -17.01
N PHE A 398 10.54 -16.51 -15.74
CA PHE A 398 9.74 -17.03 -14.64
C PHE A 398 8.72 -15.95 -14.22
N SER A 399 7.46 -16.13 -14.65
CA SER A 399 6.41 -15.10 -14.54
C SER A 399 6.08 -14.74 -13.08
N GLY A 400 5.62 -13.51 -12.85
CA GLY A 400 5.14 -13.05 -11.54
C GLY A 400 3.99 -13.89 -10.98
N VAL A 401 3.18 -14.52 -11.84
CA VAL A 401 2.16 -15.51 -11.42
C VAL A 401 2.81 -16.72 -10.76
N ARG A 402 3.92 -17.21 -11.30
CA ARG A 402 4.68 -18.31 -10.68
C ARG A 402 5.36 -17.88 -9.40
N VAL A 403 5.92 -16.66 -9.35
CA VAL A 403 6.53 -16.10 -8.12
C VAL A 403 5.51 -16.02 -6.99
N THR A 404 4.33 -15.46 -7.25
CA THR A 404 3.26 -15.34 -6.24
C THR A 404 2.75 -16.71 -5.78
N ARG A 405 2.65 -17.69 -6.68
CA ARG A 405 2.30 -19.08 -6.35
C ARG A 405 3.32 -19.72 -5.42
N GLU A 406 4.61 -19.57 -5.69
CA GLU A 406 5.68 -20.11 -4.84
C GLU A 406 5.76 -19.39 -3.48
N LEU A 407 5.54 -18.08 -3.45
CA LEU A 407 5.43 -17.31 -2.20
C LEU A 407 4.31 -17.84 -1.31
N ALA A 408 3.14 -18.13 -1.90
CA ALA A 408 1.98 -18.70 -1.22
C ALA A 408 2.29 -20.09 -0.64
N ARG A 409 2.89 -20.95 -1.47
CA ARG A 409 3.31 -22.31 -1.07
C ARG A 409 4.25 -22.27 0.12
N LYS A 410 5.21 -21.34 0.13
CA LYS A 410 6.18 -21.18 1.22
C LYS A 410 5.53 -20.68 2.53
N LYS A 411 4.56 -19.76 2.44
CA LYS A 411 3.85 -19.21 3.59
C LYS A 411 2.73 -20.12 4.12
N GLY A 412 2.38 -21.19 3.40
CA GLY A 412 1.22 -22.03 3.73
C GLY A 412 -0.12 -21.29 3.61
N SER A 413 -0.17 -20.25 2.76
CA SER A 413 -1.35 -19.41 2.55
C SER A 413 -1.89 -19.55 1.13
N ALA A 414 -3.09 -19.02 0.89
CA ALA A 414 -3.55 -18.78 -0.48
C ALA A 414 -2.62 -17.75 -1.16
N PRO A 415 -2.50 -17.78 -2.51
CA PRO A 415 -1.78 -16.75 -3.26
C PRO A 415 -2.33 -15.36 -2.93
N SER A 416 -1.46 -14.50 -2.39
CA SER A 416 -1.76 -13.08 -2.23
C SER A 416 -1.70 -12.44 -3.61
N ALA A 417 -2.80 -11.85 -4.06
CA ALA A 417 -2.79 -11.00 -5.25
C ALA A 417 -1.83 -9.83 -5.02
N MET A 418 -1.20 -9.36 -6.09
CA MET A 418 -0.54 -8.06 -6.15
C MET A 418 -1.52 -7.15 -6.90
N PRO A 419 -2.39 -6.42 -6.17
CA PRO A 419 -3.64 -5.92 -6.72
C PRO A 419 -3.50 -4.58 -7.45
N ILE A 420 -2.30 -4.00 -7.48
CA ILE A 420 -2.00 -2.78 -8.22
C ILE A 420 -1.19 -3.17 -9.44
N VAL A 421 -1.80 -3.07 -10.61
CA VAL A 421 -1.21 -3.41 -11.91
C VAL A 421 -0.80 -2.13 -12.61
N PHE A 422 0.43 -2.08 -13.12
CA PHE A 422 0.93 -0.98 -13.93
C PHE A 422 1.36 -1.50 -15.31
N THR A 423 0.80 -0.89 -16.35
CA THR A 423 0.99 -1.26 -17.75
C THR A 423 1.53 -0.07 -18.52
N SER A 424 2.70 -0.23 -19.14
CA SER A 424 3.28 0.77 -20.05
C SER A 424 3.37 0.24 -21.46
N THR A 425 2.73 0.93 -22.41
CA THR A 425 2.85 0.66 -23.85
C THR A 425 3.74 1.69 -24.55
N LEU A 426 4.51 2.46 -23.77
CA LEU A 426 5.48 3.42 -24.32
C LEU A 426 6.56 2.70 -25.13
N GLY A 427 6.89 3.28 -26.29
CA GLY A 427 7.93 2.75 -27.17
C GLY A 427 7.43 1.78 -28.25
N PHE A 428 6.14 1.42 -28.28
CA PHE A 428 5.56 0.58 -29.34
C PHE A 428 5.82 1.12 -30.75
N SER A 429 5.78 2.44 -30.93
CA SER A 429 6.14 3.11 -32.18
C SER A 429 7.57 2.84 -32.66
N SER A 430 8.52 2.68 -31.73
CA SER A 430 9.93 2.41 -32.06
C SER A 430 10.17 1.01 -32.61
N ILE A 431 9.21 0.10 -32.45
CA ILE A 431 9.26 -1.30 -32.88
C ILE A 431 8.18 -1.62 -33.93
N GLY A 432 7.70 -0.58 -34.62
CA GLY A 432 6.90 -0.71 -35.85
C GLY A 432 5.40 -0.80 -35.66
N GLN A 433 4.87 -0.51 -34.46
CA GLN A 433 3.44 -0.45 -34.20
C GLN A 433 2.94 1.00 -34.23
N ASP A 434 1.89 1.29 -35.00
CA ASP A 434 1.31 2.63 -34.99
C ASP A 434 0.53 2.81 -33.68
N THR A 435 0.73 3.95 -33.01
CA THR A 435 0.06 4.25 -31.73
C THR A 435 -1.14 5.16 -31.90
N ARG A 436 -1.50 5.54 -33.14
CA ARG A 436 -2.71 6.29 -33.49
C ARG A 436 -3.95 5.39 -33.58
N THR A 437 -4.03 4.37 -32.73
CA THR A 437 -5.03 3.29 -32.76
C THR A 437 -6.46 3.81 -32.96
N PHE A 438 -6.93 4.64 -32.03
CA PHE A 438 -8.31 5.12 -32.01
C PHE A 438 -8.51 6.31 -32.93
N SER A 439 -7.50 7.21 -32.98
CA SER A 439 -7.56 8.46 -33.74
C SER A 439 -7.73 8.32 -35.25
N HIS A 440 -7.49 7.13 -35.81
CA HIS A 440 -7.79 6.83 -37.20
C HIS A 440 -9.29 6.70 -37.50
N PHE A 441 -10.07 6.19 -36.55
CA PHE A 441 -11.52 6.04 -36.69
C PHE A 441 -12.29 7.22 -36.09
N GLY A 442 -11.72 7.92 -35.11
CA GLY A 442 -12.39 9.01 -34.43
C GLY A 442 -11.74 9.43 -33.13
N GLU A 443 -12.43 10.21 -32.30
CA GLU A 443 -11.97 10.55 -30.95
C GLU A 443 -12.39 9.48 -29.94
N LEU A 444 -11.47 9.04 -29.09
CA LEU A 444 -11.80 8.15 -27.98
C LEU A 444 -12.55 8.97 -26.92
N VAL A 445 -13.84 8.68 -26.70
CA VAL A 445 -14.70 9.43 -25.77
C VAL A 445 -14.99 8.68 -24.49
N TYR A 446 -14.75 7.37 -24.48
CA TYR A 446 -14.86 6.55 -23.27
C TYR A 446 -13.94 5.34 -23.40
N GLY A 447 -13.34 4.95 -22.29
CA GLY A 447 -12.65 3.68 -22.17
C GLY A 447 -12.71 3.17 -20.73
N ILE A 448 -12.66 1.87 -20.55
CA ILE A 448 -12.54 1.22 -19.24
C ILE A 448 -11.92 -0.16 -19.43
N SER A 449 -11.00 -0.54 -18.55
CA SER A 449 -10.56 -1.91 -18.39
C SER A 449 -11.06 -2.48 -17.07
N GLN A 450 -11.26 -3.79 -17.08
CA GLN A 450 -11.46 -4.57 -15.87
C GLN A 450 -10.43 -5.69 -15.85
N ALA A 451 -9.80 -5.86 -14.70
CA ALA A 451 -8.90 -6.97 -14.44
C ALA A 451 -9.36 -7.69 -13.18
N SER A 452 -9.53 -9.01 -13.25
CA SER A 452 -9.91 -9.81 -12.10
C SER A 452 -8.82 -9.73 -11.03
N GLN A 453 -9.20 -9.58 -9.76
CA GLN A 453 -8.28 -9.48 -8.61
C GLN A 453 -7.39 -8.22 -8.56
N ALA A 454 -7.46 -7.33 -9.55
CA ALA A 454 -6.83 -6.01 -9.48
C ALA A 454 -7.77 -5.03 -8.77
N TRP A 455 -7.23 -4.26 -7.84
CA TRP A 455 -7.92 -3.13 -7.22
C TRP A 455 -7.77 -1.88 -8.07
N MET A 456 -6.62 -1.75 -8.73
CA MET A 456 -6.28 -0.63 -9.59
C MET A 456 -5.47 -1.15 -10.78
N ASP A 457 -5.88 -0.77 -11.98
CA ASP A 457 -5.13 -0.97 -13.23
C ASP A 457 -4.69 0.40 -13.77
N ILE A 458 -3.39 0.59 -13.88
CA ILE A 458 -2.76 1.84 -14.30
C ILE A 458 -2.18 1.65 -15.68
N GLN A 459 -2.59 2.48 -16.62
CA GLN A 459 -2.17 2.39 -18.01
C GLN A 459 -1.55 3.70 -18.47
N VAL A 460 -0.42 3.62 -19.16
CA VAL A 460 0.24 4.76 -19.79
C VAL A 460 0.58 4.46 -21.24
N TRP A 461 0.26 5.39 -22.15
CA TRP A 461 0.55 5.29 -23.58
C TRP A 461 0.82 6.65 -24.20
N GLU A 462 1.48 6.64 -25.36
CA GLU A 462 1.76 7.85 -26.14
C GLU A 462 0.91 7.87 -27.41
N GLU A 463 0.11 8.92 -27.58
CA GLU A 463 -0.68 9.17 -28.79
C GLU A 463 -0.49 10.62 -29.22
N LYS A 464 -0.27 10.87 -30.52
CA LYS A 464 -0.06 12.23 -31.09
C LYS A 464 1.06 13.04 -30.41
N GLU A 465 2.08 12.35 -29.89
CA GLU A 465 3.20 12.90 -29.08
C GLU A 465 2.78 13.47 -27.72
N GLU A 466 1.57 13.14 -27.25
CA GLU A 466 1.05 13.43 -25.92
C GLU A 466 1.10 12.16 -25.06
N LEU A 467 1.35 12.31 -23.76
CA LEU A 467 1.23 11.20 -22.82
C LEU A 467 -0.21 11.15 -22.33
N THR A 468 -0.86 10.01 -22.49
CA THR A 468 -2.13 9.72 -21.81
C THR A 468 -1.89 8.70 -20.71
N PHE A 469 -2.52 8.92 -19.56
CA PHE A 469 -2.47 7.99 -18.45
C PHE A 469 -3.84 7.89 -17.78
N ASN A 470 -4.23 6.67 -17.42
CA ASN A 470 -5.50 6.39 -16.74
C ASN A 470 -5.31 5.40 -15.60
N TRP A 471 -6.16 5.50 -14.58
CA TRP A 471 -6.32 4.55 -13.49
C TRP A 471 -7.75 4.04 -13.47
N ASP A 472 -7.92 2.74 -13.64
CA ASP A 472 -9.20 2.06 -13.49
C ASP A 472 -9.23 1.37 -12.13
N ALA A 473 -10.03 1.91 -11.21
CA ALA A 473 -10.07 1.46 -9.82
C ALA A 473 -11.45 0.89 -9.46
N VAL A 474 -11.45 -0.17 -8.65
CA VAL A 474 -12.68 -0.82 -8.16
C VAL A 474 -13.48 0.16 -7.31
N GLU A 475 -14.71 0.44 -7.74
CA GLU A 475 -15.60 1.38 -7.09
C GLU A 475 -16.08 0.85 -5.73
N GLY A 476 -16.10 1.72 -4.72
CA GLY A 476 -16.56 1.39 -3.37
C GLY A 476 -15.60 0.55 -2.52
N LEU A 477 -14.43 0.18 -3.05
CA LEU A 477 -13.39 -0.53 -2.31
C LEU A 477 -12.62 0.40 -1.35
N PHE A 478 -12.28 1.59 -1.84
CA PHE A 478 -11.48 2.59 -1.12
C PHE A 478 -12.37 3.64 -0.43
N PRO A 479 -11.86 4.34 0.60
CA PRO A 479 -12.53 5.52 1.15
C PRO A 479 -12.87 6.54 0.07
N GLU A 480 -14.01 7.20 0.24
CA GLU A 480 -14.49 8.19 -0.72
C GLU A 480 -13.43 9.27 -0.99
N GLY A 481 -13.19 9.55 -2.27
CA GLY A 481 -12.20 10.53 -2.71
C GLY A 481 -10.73 10.11 -2.58
N LEU A 482 -10.40 8.95 -2.01
CA LEU A 482 -8.99 8.52 -1.84
C LEU A 482 -8.28 8.39 -3.19
N ILE A 483 -8.83 7.61 -4.12
CA ILE A 483 -8.23 7.40 -5.44
C ILE A 483 -8.19 8.70 -6.27
N ALA A 484 -9.24 9.53 -6.17
CA ALA A 484 -9.26 10.84 -6.84
C ALA A 484 -8.12 11.75 -6.36
N ASN A 485 -7.92 11.84 -5.05
CA ASN A 485 -6.83 12.61 -4.45
C ASN A 485 -5.44 12.08 -4.86
N MET A 486 -5.26 10.76 -4.87
CA MET A 486 -4.02 10.13 -5.34
C MET A 486 -3.77 10.43 -6.82
N PHE A 487 -4.80 10.32 -7.67
CA PHE A 487 -4.71 10.60 -9.09
C PHE A 487 -4.38 12.07 -9.39
N GLU A 488 -4.99 13.00 -8.66
CA GLU A 488 -4.67 14.43 -8.72
C GLU A 488 -3.22 14.70 -8.30
N ALA A 489 -2.75 14.07 -7.22
CA ALA A 489 -1.38 14.18 -6.75
C ALA A 489 -0.37 13.62 -7.77
N TYR A 490 -0.69 12.48 -8.42
CA TYR A 490 0.11 11.92 -9.51
C TYR A 490 0.19 12.87 -10.71
N SER A 491 -0.96 13.37 -11.16
CA SER A 491 -1.05 14.34 -12.26
C SER A 491 -0.25 15.61 -11.95
N PHE A 492 -0.33 16.10 -10.72
CA PHE A 492 0.41 17.27 -10.25
C PHE A 492 1.91 17.00 -10.21
N LEU A 493 2.34 15.85 -9.69
CA LEU A 493 3.75 15.46 -9.67
C LEU A 493 4.34 15.38 -11.08
N LEU A 494 3.65 14.75 -12.03
CA LEU A 494 4.12 14.68 -13.41
C LEU A 494 4.30 16.07 -14.05
N LYS A 495 3.35 16.98 -13.82
CA LYS A 495 3.45 18.39 -14.28
C LYS A 495 4.61 19.13 -13.62
N GLN A 496 4.82 18.92 -12.32
CA GLN A 496 5.97 19.50 -11.62
C GLN A 496 7.29 18.98 -12.16
N LEU A 497 7.43 17.66 -12.35
CA LEU A 497 8.65 17.05 -12.88
C LEU A 497 8.99 17.59 -14.29
N ALA A 498 7.97 17.92 -15.08
CA ALA A 498 8.11 18.52 -16.41
C ALA A 498 8.64 19.96 -16.34
N ALA A 499 8.23 20.72 -15.32
CA ALA A 499 8.53 22.14 -15.19
C ALA A 499 10.05 22.44 -15.22
N PRO A 500 10.56 23.37 -16.05
CA PRO A 500 12.00 23.59 -16.25
C PRO A 500 12.81 23.80 -14.96
N GLU A 501 12.24 24.48 -13.98
CA GLU A 501 12.81 24.82 -12.67
C GLU A 501 12.91 23.62 -11.71
N CYS A 502 12.15 22.54 -11.96
CA CYS A 502 12.18 21.37 -11.10
C CYS A 502 13.49 20.59 -11.28
N LEU A 503 14.30 20.59 -10.21
CA LEU A 503 15.55 19.85 -10.10
C LEU A 503 15.27 18.48 -9.48
N TRP A 504 15.44 17.40 -10.25
CA TRP A 504 15.15 16.05 -9.77
C TRP A 504 16.12 15.55 -8.70
N GLY A 505 17.26 16.24 -8.53
CA GLY A 505 18.24 16.00 -7.47
C GLY A 505 17.84 16.55 -6.10
N GLU A 506 16.72 17.26 -6.00
CA GLU A 506 16.17 17.73 -4.73
C GLU A 506 15.11 16.76 -4.19
N THR A 507 14.80 16.87 -2.90
CA THR A 507 13.68 16.12 -2.31
C THR A 507 12.37 16.65 -2.87
N ILE A 508 11.46 15.75 -3.21
CA ILE A 508 10.13 16.15 -3.69
C ILE A 508 9.41 16.94 -2.60
N GLY A 509 8.75 18.02 -3.00
CA GLY A 509 7.94 18.83 -2.10
C GLY A 509 6.69 18.11 -1.58
N GLN A 510 5.82 18.84 -0.90
CA GLN A 510 4.55 18.31 -0.40
C GLN A 510 3.65 17.85 -1.56
N LEU A 511 3.28 16.57 -1.57
CA LEU A 511 2.40 15.95 -2.57
C LEU A 511 0.97 15.72 -2.07
N LEU A 512 0.73 15.84 -0.76
CA LEU A 512 -0.63 15.75 -0.23
C LEU A 512 -1.49 16.92 -0.74
N PRO A 513 -2.77 16.68 -1.07
CA PRO A 513 -3.70 17.74 -1.39
C PRO A 513 -3.74 18.81 -0.29
N PRO A 514 -3.78 20.12 -0.63
CA PRO A 514 -3.78 21.20 0.36
C PRO A 514 -4.86 21.08 1.43
N ALA A 515 -6.05 20.59 1.06
CA ALA A 515 -7.16 20.37 1.99
C ALA A 515 -6.82 19.34 3.08
N GLN A 516 -6.13 18.25 2.71
CA GLN A 516 -5.72 17.22 3.67
C GLN A 516 -4.64 17.77 4.62
N LEU A 517 -3.67 18.52 4.08
CA LEU A 517 -2.65 19.17 4.91
C LEU A 517 -3.27 20.17 5.90
N ALA A 518 -4.22 21.00 5.44
CA ALA A 518 -4.94 21.94 6.28
C ALA A 518 -5.72 21.23 7.39
N ALA A 519 -6.41 20.13 7.08
CA ALA A 519 -7.13 19.32 8.07
C ALA A 519 -6.18 18.72 9.12
N ARG A 520 -5.01 18.19 8.70
CA ARG A 520 -3.99 17.67 9.63
C ARG A 520 -3.43 18.76 10.53
N ASN A 521 -3.13 19.93 9.97
CA ASN A 521 -2.62 21.06 10.72
C ASN A 521 -3.66 21.58 11.72
N ALA A 522 -4.93 21.66 11.31
CA ALA A 522 -6.03 22.07 12.19
C ALA A 522 -6.25 21.08 13.34
N ALA A 523 -6.19 19.77 13.07
CA ALA A 523 -6.32 18.74 14.11
C ALA A 523 -5.17 18.78 15.14
N ASN A 524 -3.96 19.18 14.71
CA ASN A 524 -2.78 19.29 15.55
C ASN A 524 -2.56 20.70 16.14
N ALA A 525 -3.45 21.67 15.85
CA ALA A 525 -3.35 23.03 16.38
C ALA A 525 -3.86 23.09 17.84
N THR A 526 -3.18 22.35 18.73
CA THR A 526 -3.54 22.18 20.13
C THR A 526 -2.66 22.98 21.09
N ASP A 527 -1.92 23.97 20.60
CA ASP A 527 -1.05 24.82 21.40
C ASP A 527 -1.85 25.60 22.46
N ALA A 528 -1.50 25.40 23.73
CA ALA A 528 -2.12 26.08 24.86
C ALA A 528 -1.09 26.27 25.99
N PRO A 529 -1.25 27.29 26.85
CA PRO A 529 -0.36 27.49 27.98
C PRO A 529 -0.52 26.36 29.01
N ILE A 530 0.60 25.73 29.39
CA ILE A 530 0.62 24.67 30.40
C ILE A 530 1.05 25.26 31.75
N PRO A 531 0.25 25.09 32.83
CA PRO A 531 0.61 25.54 34.16
C PRO A 531 1.97 24.97 34.63
N GLN A 532 2.85 25.84 35.15
CA GLN A 532 4.13 25.45 35.75
C GLN A 532 3.97 25.16 37.24
N ILE A 533 3.12 24.17 37.54
CA ILE A 533 2.81 23.73 38.92
C ILE A 533 3.07 22.24 39.05
N LEU A 534 3.16 21.79 40.30
CA LEU A 534 3.35 20.39 40.64
C LEU A 534 2.00 19.68 40.73
N LEU A 535 1.99 18.40 40.43
CA LEU A 535 0.76 17.58 40.38
C LEU A 535 -0.09 17.67 41.66
N HIS A 536 0.55 17.60 42.84
CA HIS A 536 -0.14 17.65 44.13
C HIS A 536 -0.61 19.06 44.51
N GLU A 537 -0.06 20.12 43.90
CA GLU A 537 -0.48 21.50 44.15
C GLU A 537 -1.91 21.76 43.63
N LEU A 538 -2.34 21.03 42.60
CA LEU A 538 -3.74 21.05 42.14
C LEU A 538 -4.72 20.65 43.25
N PHE A 539 -4.38 19.63 44.04
CA PHE A 539 -5.16 19.23 45.21
C PHE A 539 -5.01 20.23 46.34
N ALA A 540 -3.77 20.66 46.65
CA ALA A 540 -3.50 21.60 47.75
C ALA A 540 -4.28 22.92 47.58
N ALA A 541 -4.45 23.41 46.36
CA ALA A 541 -5.23 24.62 46.06
C ALA A 541 -6.71 24.51 46.45
N ARG A 542 -7.27 23.28 46.53
CA ARG A 542 -8.68 23.02 46.90
C ARG A 542 -8.89 22.90 48.40
N VAL A 543 -7.88 22.51 49.17
CA VAL A 543 -7.97 22.26 50.61
C VAL A 543 -8.58 23.45 51.39
N PRO A 544 -8.08 24.70 51.26
CA PRO A 544 -8.63 25.82 52.02
C PRO A 544 -10.04 26.24 51.57
N GLN A 545 -10.48 25.84 50.38
CA GLN A 545 -11.82 26.16 49.85
C GLN A 545 -12.89 25.23 50.41
N GLN A 546 -12.52 24.02 50.84
CA GLN A 546 -13.45 22.97 51.26
C GLN A 546 -12.83 21.96 52.24
N PRO A 547 -12.33 22.40 53.41
CA PRO A 547 -11.53 21.57 54.32
C PRO A 547 -12.29 20.33 54.84
N ASP A 548 -13.58 20.49 55.13
CA ASP A 548 -14.43 19.44 55.71
C ASP A 548 -15.09 18.52 54.68
N ARG A 549 -14.90 18.78 53.38
CA ARG A 549 -15.47 17.93 52.31
C ARG A 549 -14.70 16.61 52.27
N LEU A 550 -15.42 15.51 52.02
CA LEU A 550 -14.78 14.20 51.80
C LEU A 550 -13.94 14.20 50.52
N ALA A 551 -12.66 13.88 50.65
CA ALA A 551 -11.73 13.63 49.55
C ALA A 551 -11.70 12.14 49.19
N VAL A 552 -11.73 11.24 50.19
CA VAL A 552 -11.64 9.79 50.00
C VAL A 552 -12.69 9.08 50.84
N ILE A 553 -13.40 8.15 50.22
CA ILE A 553 -14.34 7.20 50.82
C ILE A 553 -13.80 5.80 50.56
N SER A 554 -13.49 5.04 51.61
CA SER A 554 -13.07 3.64 51.54
C SER A 554 -13.80 2.82 52.61
N SER A 555 -13.76 1.49 52.54
CA SER A 555 -14.42 0.63 53.53
C SER A 555 -13.88 0.79 54.96
N GLN A 556 -12.61 1.20 55.10
CA GLN A 556 -11.94 1.30 56.39
C GLN A 556 -11.88 2.73 56.94
N ARG A 557 -11.78 3.73 56.05
CA ARG A 557 -11.57 5.13 56.45
C ARG A 557 -12.18 6.11 55.46
N HIS A 558 -12.78 7.16 55.98
CA HIS A 558 -13.16 8.36 55.23
C HIS A 558 -12.19 9.49 55.58
N LEU A 559 -11.70 10.21 54.58
CA LEU A 559 -10.79 11.34 54.75
C LEU A 559 -11.42 12.58 54.15
N THR A 560 -11.45 13.66 54.92
CA THR A 560 -11.71 14.99 54.41
C THR A 560 -10.49 15.53 53.64
N TYR A 561 -10.68 16.61 52.87
CA TYR A 561 -9.59 17.31 52.20
C TYR A 561 -8.51 17.75 53.19
N GLN A 562 -8.89 18.31 54.34
CA GLN A 562 -7.96 18.71 55.39
C GLN A 562 -7.22 17.50 55.98
N GLN A 563 -7.93 16.40 56.26
CA GLN A 563 -7.30 15.20 56.82
C GLN A 563 -6.32 14.54 55.85
N LEU A 564 -6.67 14.45 54.56
CA LEU A 564 -5.77 13.92 53.53
C LEU A 564 -4.52 14.80 53.40
N TYR A 565 -4.70 16.13 53.40
CA TYR A 565 -3.60 17.09 53.35
C TYR A 565 -2.64 16.91 54.53
N GLU A 566 -3.16 16.86 55.76
CA GLU A 566 -2.34 16.67 56.96
C GLU A 566 -1.59 15.33 56.94
N CYS A 567 -2.27 14.22 56.59
CA CYS A 567 -1.62 12.90 56.50
C CYS A 567 -0.52 12.87 55.42
N ALA A 568 -0.76 13.47 54.25
CA ALA A 568 0.24 13.56 53.19
C ALA A 568 1.45 14.40 53.62
N HIS A 569 1.25 15.52 54.32
CA HIS A 569 2.34 16.36 54.80
C HIS A 569 3.18 15.66 55.87
N GLN A 570 2.55 14.99 56.84
CA GLN A 570 3.26 14.22 57.87
C GLN A 570 4.12 13.12 57.25
N LEU A 571 3.56 12.34 56.33
CA LEU A 571 4.32 11.34 55.58
C LEU A 571 5.42 11.98 54.72
N GLY A 572 5.15 13.14 54.12
CA GLY A 572 6.11 13.88 53.32
C GLY A 572 7.34 14.33 54.13
N HIS A 573 7.13 14.86 55.34
CA HIS A 573 8.22 15.21 56.27
C HIS A 573 9.04 13.99 56.66
N ARG A 574 8.39 12.86 56.93
CA ARG A 574 9.07 11.59 57.22
C ARG A 574 9.95 11.14 56.04
N LEU A 575 9.40 11.13 54.83
CA LEU A 575 10.11 10.74 53.60
C LEU A 575 11.29 11.66 53.32
N ARG A 576 11.13 12.98 53.50
CA ARG A 576 12.21 13.95 53.34
C ARG A 576 13.39 13.65 54.27
N ARG A 577 13.11 13.27 55.53
CA ARG A 577 14.15 12.86 56.50
C ARG A 577 14.84 11.55 56.13
N LEU A 578 14.18 10.69 55.36
CA LEU A 578 14.74 9.44 54.83
C LEU A 578 15.48 9.63 53.50
N GLY A 579 15.59 10.86 52.99
CA GLY A 579 16.34 11.19 51.78
C GLY A 579 15.51 11.35 50.51
N ALA A 580 14.18 11.45 50.60
CA ALA A 580 13.34 11.72 49.43
C ALA A 580 13.70 13.07 48.79
N ALA A 581 13.98 13.02 47.48
CA ALA A 581 14.48 14.12 46.67
C ALA A 581 13.92 14.03 45.23
N PRO A 582 14.04 15.09 44.41
CA PRO A 582 13.61 15.08 43.02
C PRO A 582 14.19 13.89 42.25
N ASN A 583 13.34 13.23 41.47
CA ASN A 583 13.67 12.05 40.65
C ASN A 583 14.12 10.81 41.43
N CYS A 584 14.08 10.84 42.78
CA CYS A 584 14.17 9.64 43.59
C CYS A 584 12.85 8.85 43.51
N LEU A 585 12.94 7.53 43.35
CA LEU A 585 11.78 6.65 43.25
C LEU A 585 11.44 6.04 44.60
N VAL A 586 10.17 6.20 45.00
CA VAL A 586 9.60 5.57 46.20
C VAL A 586 8.57 4.54 45.74
N ALA A 587 8.80 3.28 46.07
CA ALA A 587 7.90 2.20 45.69
C ALA A 587 6.62 2.23 46.53
N VAL A 588 5.47 2.03 45.89
CA VAL A 588 4.17 1.87 46.58
C VAL A 588 3.71 0.44 46.37
N VAL A 589 3.83 -0.38 47.43
CA VAL A 589 3.49 -1.81 47.44
C VAL A 589 2.25 -2.01 48.29
N MET A 590 1.06 -1.83 47.70
CA MET A 590 -0.21 -1.83 48.43
C MET A 590 -1.37 -2.31 47.55
N GLU A 591 -2.37 -2.92 48.17
CA GLU A 591 -3.69 -3.13 47.56
C GLU A 591 -4.53 -1.84 47.61
N LYS A 592 -5.71 -1.86 46.98
CA LYS A 592 -6.64 -0.71 46.99
C LYS A 592 -7.06 -0.32 48.41
N GLY A 593 -6.87 0.94 48.76
CA GLY A 593 -7.22 1.50 50.06
C GLY A 593 -6.87 2.98 50.18
N TRP A 594 -7.35 3.62 51.24
CA TRP A 594 -7.06 5.03 51.51
C TRP A 594 -5.55 5.30 51.66
N GLU A 595 -4.80 4.28 52.08
CA GLU A 595 -3.34 4.30 52.25
C GLU A 595 -2.61 4.62 50.95
N GLN A 596 -3.10 4.10 49.81
CA GLN A 596 -2.51 4.40 48.49
C GLN A 596 -2.57 5.89 48.19
N ILE A 597 -3.68 6.55 48.52
CA ILE A 597 -3.88 7.97 48.24
C ILE A 597 -2.95 8.81 49.13
N VAL A 598 -2.85 8.46 50.42
CA VAL A 598 -1.93 9.12 51.35
C VAL A 598 -0.48 8.92 50.92
N ALA A 599 -0.12 7.70 50.50
CA ALA A 599 1.22 7.34 50.04
C ALA A 599 1.65 8.17 48.82
N VAL A 600 0.85 8.19 47.75
CA VAL A 600 1.19 8.94 46.54
C VAL A 600 1.24 10.45 46.81
N MET A 601 0.31 10.99 47.60
CA MET A 601 0.33 12.41 47.96
C MET A 601 1.57 12.74 48.80
N GLY A 602 1.90 11.92 49.80
CA GLY A 602 3.07 12.13 50.66
C GLY A 602 4.39 12.05 49.89
N ILE A 603 4.51 11.13 48.92
CA ILE A 603 5.69 11.04 48.05
C ILE A 603 5.86 12.32 47.23
N LEU A 604 4.79 12.82 46.61
CA LEU A 604 4.85 14.04 45.80
C LEU A 604 5.11 15.29 46.65
N VAL A 605 4.55 15.37 47.86
CA VAL A 605 4.84 16.44 48.84
C VAL A 605 6.31 16.38 49.30
N ALA A 606 6.86 15.17 49.46
CA ALA A 606 8.28 14.95 49.66
C ALA A 606 9.13 15.18 48.40
N GLY A 607 8.55 15.65 47.29
CA GLY A 607 9.26 15.96 46.06
C GLY A 607 9.96 14.79 45.38
N ALA A 608 9.57 13.55 45.70
CA ALA A 608 10.00 12.35 45.01
C ALA A 608 8.92 11.87 44.03
N ALA A 609 9.24 10.87 43.22
CA ALA A 609 8.29 10.23 42.31
C ALA A 609 7.89 8.85 42.83
N TYR A 610 6.62 8.47 42.64
CA TYR A 610 6.14 7.17 43.08
C TYR A 610 6.25 6.11 41.97
N VAL A 611 6.53 4.87 42.37
CA VAL A 611 6.51 3.70 41.47
C VAL A 611 5.61 2.62 42.09
N PRO A 612 4.39 2.41 41.56
CA PRO A 612 3.46 1.44 42.09
C PRO A 612 3.81 0.02 41.66
N ILE A 613 3.84 -0.90 42.62
CA ILE A 613 4.12 -2.32 42.39
C ILE A 613 3.01 -3.13 43.08
N ASP A 614 2.32 -3.96 42.31
CA ASP A 614 1.21 -4.78 42.81
C ASP A 614 1.75 -5.92 43.70
N PRO A 615 1.36 -6.00 44.99
CA PRO A 615 1.86 -7.02 45.91
C PRO A 615 1.41 -8.44 45.55
N SER A 616 0.37 -8.60 44.72
CA SER A 616 -0.15 -9.89 44.27
C SER A 616 0.63 -10.51 43.09
N LEU A 617 1.61 -9.78 42.55
CA LEU A 617 2.46 -10.29 41.47
C LEU A 617 3.27 -11.51 41.91
N PRO A 618 3.57 -12.46 41.00
CA PRO A 618 4.49 -13.54 41.27
C PRO A 618 5.86 -13.02 41.74
N SER A 619 6.50 -13.73 42.68
CA SER A 619 7.72 -13.28 43.37
C SER A 619 8.82 -12.82 42.42
N GLU A 620 9.11 -13.57 41.35
CA GLU A 620 10.15 -13.20 40.38
C GLU A 620 9.86 -11.85 39.70
N ARG A 621 8.60 -11.61 39.33
CA ARG A 621 8.18 -10.35 38.69
C ARG A 621 8.17 -9.21 39.69
N PHE A 622 7.74 -9.47 40.92
CA PHE A 622 7.79 -8.51 42.02
C PHE A 622 9.23 -8.05 42.29
N SER A 623 10.15 -8.99 42.49
CA SER A 623 11.58 -8.69 42.73
C SER A 623 12.19 -7.96 41.55
N TYR A 624 11.92 -8.40 40.31
CA TYR A 624 12.41 -7.71 39.12
C TYR A 624 11.99 -6.25 39.06
N LEU A 625 10.70 -5.94 39.28
CA LEU A 625 10.20 -4.56 39.22
C LEU A 625 10.82 -3.68 40.32
N LEU A 626 10.91 -4.21 41.53
CA LEU A 626 11.50 -3.49 42.64
C LEU A 626 12.98 -3.17 42.38
N GLU A 627 13.76 -4.16 41.92
CA GLU A 627 15.16 -4.00 41.56
C GLU A 627 15.37 -3.06 40.37
N ASN A 628 14.58 -3.23 39.31
CA ASN A 628 14.71 -2.39 38.12
C ASN A 628 14.29 -0.94 38.38
N SER A 629 13.39 -0.72 39.33
CA SER A 629 12.96 0.63 39.71
C SER A 629 14.01 1.41 40.49
N ASP A 630 15.05 0.75 41.03
CA ASP A 630 16.05 1.38 41.91
C ASP A 630 15.40 2.22 43.04
N ALA A 631 14.25 1.75 43.54
CA ALA A 631 13.49 2.46 44.56
C ALA A 631 14.26 2.47 45.89
N GLN A 632 14.41 3.66 46.47
CA GLN A 632 15.22 3.85 47.68
C GLN A 632 14.42 3.65 48.97
N ILE A 633 13.10 3.78 48.88
CA ILE A 633 12.15 3.66 50.00
C ILE A 633 10.92 2.89 49.50
N ILE A 634 10.32 2.07 50.36
CA ILE A 634 9.06 1.37 50.07
C ILE A 634 7.97 1.86 51.03
N LEU A 635 6.81 2.23 50.50
CA LEU A 635 5.59 2.43 51.28
C LEU A 635 4.68 1.22 51.09
N THR A 636 4.18 0.68 52.20
CA THR A 636 3.33 -0.52 52.17
C THR A 636 2.23 -0.50 53.23
N GLN A 637 1.36 -1.52 53.21
CA GLN A 637 0.44 -1.84 54.29
C GLN A 637 1.07 -2.89 55.20
N SER A 638 0.79 -2.80 56.50
CA SER A 638 1.37 -3.66 57.55
C SER A 638 1.29 -5.16 57.24
N ARG A 639 0.19 -5.58 56.60
CA ARG A 639 -0.03 -6.98 56.15
C ARG A 639 1.00 -7.50 55.14
N PHE A 640 1.70 -6.62 54.41
CA PHE A 640 2.71 -6.97 53.41
C PHE A 640 4.15 -6.77 53.91
N ALA A 641 4.33 -6.26 55.13
CA ALA A 641 5.66 -6.01 55.70
C ALA A 641 6.54 -7.27 55.72
N ASP A 642 5.97 -8.43 56.09
CA ASP A 642 6.69 -9.71 56.15
C ASP A 642 7.17 -10.22 54.78
N GLN A 643 6.51 -9.82 53.70
CA GLN A 643 6.94 -10.14 52.33
C GLN A 643 8.16 -9.29 51.96
N LEU A 644 8.19 -8.02 52.37
CA LEU A 644 9.29 -7.09 52.09
C LEU A 644 10.55 -7.37 52.92
N VAL A 645 10.39 -7.75 54.19
CA VAL A 645 11.50 -8.10 55.11
C VAL A 645 12.34 -9.27 54.57
N ARG A 646 11.71 -10.19 53.83
CA ARG A 646 12.40 -11.36 53.27
C ARG A 646 13.31 -11.03 52.09
N ASP A 647 13.03 -9.96 51.38
CA ASP A 647 13.61 -9.78 50.04
C ASP A 647 14.83 -8.87 50.02
N ARG A 648 14.84 -7.61 50.50
CA ARG A 648 16.05 -6.74 50.43
C ARG A 648 16.03 -5.64 51.48
N GLY A 649 17.21 -5.23 51.96
CA GLY A 649 17.44 -4.18 52.97
C GLY A 649 17.07 -2.74 52.58
N ILE A 650 16.06 -2.55 51.73
CA ILE A 650 15.47 -1.24 51.41
C ILE A 650 14.58 -0.83 52.58
N PRO A 651 14.71 0.40 53.12
CA PRO A 651 13.84 0.86 54.20
C PRO A 651 12.38 0.92 53.72
N TYR A 652 11.47 0.38 54.53
CA TYR A 652 10.03 0.44 54.27
C TYR A 652 9.28 1.12 55.41
N LEU A 653 8.13 1.72 55.09
CA LEU A 653 7.19 2.29 56.05
C LEU A 653 5.78 1.71 55.85
N CYS A 654 5.10 1.38 56.94
CA CYS A 654 3.72 0.88 56.92
C CYS A 654 2.72 2.02 57.16
N VAL A 655 1.98 2.44 56.12
CA VAL A 655 1.13 3.64 56.15
C VAL A 655 -0.11 3.50 57.06
N ASP A 656 -0.59 2.29 57.27
CA ASP A 656 -1.76 1.94 58.10
C ASP A 656 -1.44 1.77 59.59
N SER A 657 -0.21 1.41 59.95
CA SER A 657 0.16 1.07 61.34
C SER A 657 1.15 2.01 62.00
N GLU A 658 1.95 2.75 61.24
CA GLU A 658 2.91 3.70 61.83
C GLU A 658 2.24 5.01 62.27
N ASP A 659 2.73 5.55 63.39
CA ASP A 659 2.27 6.83 63.92
C ASP A 659 3.13 7.99 63.42
N PHE A 660 2.60 8.72 62.43
CA PHE A 660 3.21 9.95 61.91
C PHE A 660 2.74 11.21 62.66
N SER A 661 2.01 11.10 63.77
CA SER A 661 1.46 12.25 64.50
C SER A 661 2.53 13.22 65.05
N SER A 662 3.74 12.70 65.30
CA SER A 662 4.90 13.50 65.71
C SER A 662 5.55 14.31 64.58
N GLU A 663 5.22 14.00 63.32
CA GLU A 663 5.66 14.76 62.16
C GLU A 663 4.90 16.09 62.04
N SER A 664 5.55 17.10 61.45
CA SER A 664 4.91 18.37 61.18
C SER A 664 3.78 18.22 60.17
N LYS A 665 2.71 18.98 60.37
CA LYS A 665 1.60 19.13 59.40
C LYS A 665 1.78 20.33 58.48
N GLU A 666 2.81 21.14 58.74
CA GLU A 666 3.07 22.37 57.99
C GLU A 666 3.52 22.08 56.55
N PRO A 667 3.26 23.00 55.61
CA PRO A 667 3.74 22.91 54.24
C PRO A 667 5.25 22.67 54.15
N LEU A 668 5.66 21.67 53.37
CA LEU A 668 7.07 21.53 52.97
C LEU A 668 7.37 22.50 51.82
N SER A 669 8.55 23.12 51.84
CA SER A 669 9.03 23.85 50.67
C SER A 669 9.29 22.87 49.52
N SER A 670 8.70 23.13 48.37
CA SER A 670 8.97 22.39 47.14
C SER A 670 10.45 22.51 46.78
N ILE A 671 11.10 21.38 46.51
CA ILE A 671 12.49 21.31 46.00
C ILE A 671 12.57 20.72 44.60
N GLN A 672 11.43 20.28 44.07
CA GLN A 672 11.21 19.77 42.73
C GLN A 672 10.60 20.85 41.84
N SER A 673 10.85 20.74 40.55
CA SER A 673 10.31 21.56 39.47
C SER A 673 9.20 20.82 38.72
N ALA A 674 8.48 21.54 37.85
CA ALA A 674 7.46 20.91 36.99
C ALA A 674 8.06 19.90 35.99
N ASP A 675 9.35 19.96 35.70
CA ASP A 675 10.03 19.02 34.80
C ASP A 675 10.53 17.75 35.49
N ASP A 676 10.57 17.72 36.83
CA ASP A 676 10.91 16.53 37.59
C ASP A 676 9.80 15.47 37.53
N LEU A 677 10.18 14.22 37.78
CA LEU A 677 9.28 13.07 37.76
C LEU A 677 8.16 13.22 38.79
N ALA A 678 6.93 12.93 38.37
CA ALA A 678 5.80 12.70 39.27
C ALA A 678 5.66 11.21 39.59
N TYR A 679 5.83 10.34 38.58
CA TYR A 679 5.70 8.91 38.75
C TYR A 679 6.42 8.11 37.66
N VAL A 680 6.59 6.82 37.95
CA VAL A 680 7.03 5.80 36.99
C VAL A 680 6.05 4.65 37.03
N ILE A 681 5.43 4.32 35.89
CA ILE A 681 4.51 3.17 35.79
C ILE A 681 5.07 2.16 34.78
N TYR A 682 5.12 0.89 35.18
CA TYR A 682 5.65 -0.17 34.33
C TYR A 682 4.62 -0.69 33.34
N THR A 683 5.03 -0.86 32.08
CA THR A 683 4.23 -1.51 31.04
C THR A 683 4.89 -2.80 30.56
N SER A 684 4.13 -3.67 29.89
CA SER A 684 4.69 -4.84 29.19
C SER A 684 5.57 -4.35 28.04
N GLY A 685 6.90 -4.55 28.15
CA GLY A 685 7.80 -4.20 27.05
C GLY A 685 7.70 -5.20 25.90
N SER A 686 7.87 -4.71 24.67
CA SER A 686 7.94 -5.54 23.46
C SER A 686 9.05 -6.61 23.49
N THR A 687 10.05 -6.43 24.35
CA THR A 687 11.17 -7.34 24.59
C THR A 687 10.85 -8.43 25.63
N GLY A 688 9.61 -8.50 26.12
CA GLY A 688 9.18 -9.42 27.19
C GLY A 688 9.51 -8.94 28.61
N LEU A 689 10.45 -8.01 28.77
CA LEU A 689 10.79 -7.38 30.05
C LEU A 689 9.98 -6.09 30.25
N PRO A 690 9.36 -5.88 31.44
CA PRO A 690 8.66 -4.64 31.76
C PRO A 690 9.54 -3.39 31.61
N LYS A 691 8.96 -2.27 31.17
CA LYS A 691 9.66 -0.97 31.05
C LYS A 691 8.96 0.09 31.88
N GLY A 692 9.70 0.84 32.69
CA GLY A 692 9.18 1.97 33.47
C GLY A 692 8.99 3.21 32.60
N VAL A 693 7.74 3.65 32.44
CA VAL A 693 7.42 4.90 31.74
C VAL A 693 7.50 6.05 32.74
N MET A 694 8.44 6.95 32.50
CA MET A 694 8.75 8.11 33.35
C MET A 694 7.91 9.32 32.94
N ILE A 695 7.09 9.85 33.84
CA ILE A 695 6.22 11.01 33.56
C ILE A 695 6.55 12.16 34.53
N SER A 696 6.78 13.35 33.96
CA SER A 696 7.01 14.58 34.75
C SER A 696 5.72 15.19 35.26
N HIS A 697 5.82 16.03 36.29
CA HIS A 697 4.69 16.81 36.80
C HIS A 697 3.98 17.62 35.70
N ARG A 698 4.73 18.32 34.85
CA ARG A 698 4.20 19.14 33.75
C ARG A 698 3.37 18.31 32.77
N GLY A 699 3.88 17.12 32.40
CA GLY A 699 3.22 16.24 31.44
C GLY A 699 1.83 15.81 31.90
N ILE A 700 1.72 15.38 33.16
CA ILE A 700 0.44 14.93 33.71
C ILE A 700 -0.49 16.09 34.10
N VAL A 701 0.04 17.20 34.61
CA VAL A 701 -0.77 18.41 34.90
C VAL A 701 -1.47 18.90 33.65
N ASN A 702 -0.79 18.92 32.49
CA ASN A 702 -1.39 19.25 31.20
C ASN A 702 -2.62 18.39 30.91
N ALA A 703 -2.47 17.06 30.99
CA ALA A 703 -3.54 16.12 30.70
C ALA A 703 -4.73 16.28 31.65
N ILE A 704 -4.48 16.44 32.95
CA ILE A 704 -5.54 16.60 33.97
C ILE A 704 -6.31 17.90 33.78
N VAL A 705 -5.62 19.03 33.64
CA VAL A 705 -6.25 20.34 33.47
C VAL A 705 -7.11 20.36 32.21
N HIS A 706 -6.56 19.87 31.09
CA HIS A 706 -7.31 19.76 29.84
C HIS A 706 -8.54 18.87 29.97
N THR A 707 -8.40 17.69 30.58
CA THR A 707 -9.51 16.72 30.72
C THR A 707 -10.61 17.28 31.62
N ASN A 708 -10.26 17.89 32.75
CA ASN A 708 -11.24 18.50 33.65
C ASN A 708 -11.99 19.66 32.99
N ASP A 709 -11.31 20.51 32.23
CA ASP A 709 -11.94 21.59 31.49
C ASP A 709 -12.86 21.02 30.39
N ARG A 710 -12.39 20.06 29.59
CA ARG A 710 -13.17 19.45 28.51
C ARG A 710 -14.46 18.79 29.00
N PHE A 711 -14.41 18.09 30.13
CA PHE A 711 -15.57 17.37 30.68
C PHE A 711 -16.28 18.12 31.81
N GLN A 712 -15.86 19.36 32.11
CA GLN A 712 -16.44 20.22 33.14
C GLN A 712 -16.49 19.56 34.53
N VAL A 713 -15.47 18.77 34.85
CA VAL A 713 -15.36 18.06 36.14
C VAL A 713 -15.14 19.06 37.26
N ASN A 714 -15.92 18.94 38.32
CA ASN A 714 -15.97 19.90 39.41
C ASN A 714 -16.18 19.24 40.78
N HIS A 715 -16.23 20.07 41.82
CA HIS A 715 -16.34 19.62 43.21
C HIS A 715 -17.52 18.69 43.48
N ARG A 716 -18.62 18.77 42.72
CA ARG A 716 -19.80 17.92 42.90
C ARG A 716 -19.58 16.47 42.44
N ASP A 717 -18.54 16.23 41.67
CA ASP A 717 -18.28 14.92 41.10
C ASP A 717 -17.73 13.94 42.13
N ARG A 718 -18.08 12.67 41.92
CA ARG A 718 -17.61 11.54 42.71
C ARG A 718 -17.19 10.45 41.75
N MET A 719 -16.04 9.85 41.98
CA MET A 719 -15.45 8.90 41.04
C MET A 719 -15.23 7.55 41.68
N LEU A 720 -15.60 6.48 40.99
CA LEU A 720 -15.21 5.13 41.36
C LEU A 720 -13.76 4.89 40.91
N ALA A 721 -12.82 4.89 41.85
CA ALA A 721 -11.39 4.69 41.56
C ALA A 721 -11.04 3.20 41.44
N LEU A 722 -11.63 2.56 40.45
CA LEU A 722 -11.53 1.14 40.17
C LEU A 722 -10.14 0.73 39.66
N THR A 723 -9.48 1.63 38.93
CA THR A 723 -8.23 1.34 38.24
C THR A 723 -7.10 1.03 39.23
N ALA A 724 -6.38 -0.07 39.02
CA ALA A 724 -5.21 -0.42 39.81
C ALA A 724 -4.12 0.67 39.71
N LEU A 725 -3.41 0.94 40.81
CA LEU A 725 -2.44 2.05 40.89
C LEU A 725 -1.27 1.88 39.91
N ASN A 726 -0.95 0.64 39.53
CA ASN A 726 0.08 0.31 38.52
C ASN A 726 -0.39 0.47 37.07
N HIS A 727 -1.55 1.09 36.85
CA HIS A 727 -2.02 1.50 35.53
C HIS A 727 -2.17 3.03 35.50
N ASP A 728 -1.75 3.66 34.41
CA ASP A 728 -1.73 5.11 34.23
C ASP A 728 -3.10 5.80 34.36
N MET A 729 -4.20 5.14 33.95
CA MET A 729 -5.57 5.63 34.15
C MET A 729 -5.89 5.94 35.62
N SER A 730 -5.26 5.25 36.58
CA SER A 730 -5.46 5.52 38.01
C SER A 730 -4.95 6.90 38.45
N VAL A 731 -4.05 7.50 37.67
CA VAL A 731 -3.54 8.85 37.92
C VAL A 731 -4.68 9.86 37.77
N TYR A 732 -5.56 9.69 36.78
CA TYR A 732 -6.74 10.54 36.64
C TYR A 732 -7.76 10.27 37.76
N ASP A 733 -7.99 9.00 38.12
CA ASP A 733 -8.88 8.61 39.22
C ASP A 733 -8.56 9.35 40.53
N ILE A 734 -7.27 9.56 40.79
CA ILE A 734 -6.78 10.22 41.99
C ILE A 734 -6.68 11.74 41.77
N PHE A 735 -5.78 12.16 40.88
CA PHE A 735 -5.39 13.57 40.79
C PHE A 735 -6.36 14.38 39.95
N GLY A 736 -6.98 13.79 38.93
CA GLY A 736 -7.98 14.45 38.10
C GLY A 736 -9.16 14.93 38.93
N LEU A 737 -9.75 14.01 39.70
CA LEU A 737 -10.88 14.31 40.57
C LEU A 737 -10.51 15.24 41.73
N LEU A 738 -9.39 14.98 42.41
CA LEU A 738 -8.99 15.79 43.57
C LEU A 738 -8.65 17.23 43.17
N ALA A 739 -8.06 17.44 41.99
CA ALA A 739 -7.81 18.76 41.41
C ALA A 739 -9.11 19.57 41.17
N ALA A 740 -10.20 18.87 40.84
CA ALA A 740 -11.51 19.47 40.63
C ALA A 740 -12.29 19.74 41.94
N GLY A 741 -11.83 19.19 43.06
CA GLY A 741 -12.50 19.29 44.35
C GLY A 741 -13.48 18.14 44.64
N GLY A 742 -13.49 17.07 43.84
CA GLY A 742 -14.43 15.95 43.95
C GLY A 742 -14.09 14.94 45.05
N THR A 743 -14.82 13.81 45.08
CA THR A 743 -14.64 12.75 46.10
C THR A 743 -14.31 11.40 45.47
N ILE A 744 -13.18 10.81 45.85
CA ILE A 744 -12.77 9.47 45.42
C ILE A 744 -13.55 8.42 46.21
N VAL A 745 -14.16 7.47 45.52
CA VAL A 745 -14.81 6.29 46.08
C VAL A 745 -13.96 5.06 45.74
N MET A 746 -13.37 4.46 46.76
CA MET A 746 -12.46 3.31 46.62
C MET A 746 -13.23 2.00 46.82
N PRO A 747 -13.15 1.04 45.88
CA PRO A 747 -13.66 -0.30 46.11
C PRO A 747 -12.89 -1.02 47.21
N ASP A 748 -13.52 -2.05 47.78
CA ASP A 748 -12.83 -2.92 48.72
C ASP A 748 -11.83 -3.76 47.94
N ALA A 749 -10.58 -3.86 48.40
CA ALA A 749 -9.54 -4.65 47.75
C ALA A 749 -9.99 -6.10 47.46
N ALA A 750 -10.70 -6.73 48.41
CA ALA A 750 -11.16 -8.12 48.25
C ALA A 750 -12.30 -8.28 47.22
N ARG A 751 -13.03 -7.20 46.94
CA ARG A 751 -14.14 -7.14 45.97
C ARG A 751 -13.82 -6.24 44.77
N ALA A 752 -12.53 -5.97 44.53
CA ALA A 752 -12.12 -5.02 43.50
C ALA A 752 -12.52 -5.48 42.08
N LYS A 753 -12.72 -6.78 41.87
CA LYS A 753 -13.15 -7.39 40.59
C LYS A 753 -14.60 -7.88 40.58
N ASP A 754 -15.44 -7.38 41.50
CA ASP A 754 -16.84 -7.78 41.66
C ASP A 754 -17.79 -6.68 41.14
N PRO A 755 -18.44 -6.85 39.96
CA PRO A 755 -19.36 -5.86 39.40
C PRO A 755 -20.54 -5.50 40.31
N HIS A 756 -21.03 -6.45 41.12
CA HIS A 756 -22.10 -6.15 42.07
C HIS A 756 -21.64 -5.16 43.14
N HIS A 757 -20.40 -5.30 43.61
CA HIS A 757 -19.79 -4.34 44.55
C HIS A 757 -19.66 -2.95 43.94
N TRP A 758 -19.32 -2.86 42.65
CA TRP A 758 -19.21 -1.58 41.95
C TRP A 758 -20.57 -0.88 41.86
N VAL A 759 -21.62 -1.60 41.45
CA VAL A 759 -22.99 -1.07 41.39
C VAL A 759 -23.47 -0.61 42.77
N GLU A 760 -23.22 -1.41 43.81
CA GLU A 760 -23.52 -1.03 45.20
C GLU A 760 -22.88 0.31 45.57
N LEU A 761 -21.59 0.50 45.27
CA LEU A 761 -20.87 1.75 45.55
C LEU A 761 -21.39 2.91 44.72
N ILE A 762 -21.69 2.69 43.44
CA ILE A 762 -22.21 3.73 42.55
C ILE A 762 -23.54 4.27 43.06
N CYS A 763 -24.46 3.38 43.44
CA CYS A 763 -25.75 3.78 43.97
C CYS A 763 -25.63 4.41 45.36
N ARG A 764 -24.85 3.81 46.27
CA ARG A 764 -24.74 4.27 47.66
C ARG A 764 -24.03 5.61 47.77
N GLU A 765 -22.93 5.77 47.04
CA GLU A 765 -22.10 6.97 47.08
C GLU A 765 -22.47 7.97 45.98
N GLY A 766 -23.40 7.69 45.08
CA GLY A 766 -23.78 8.63 44.02
C GLY A 766 -22.60 9.00 43.11
N VAL A 767 -21.90 7.99 42.60
CA VAL A 767 -20.78 8.17 41.66
C VAL A 767 -21.28 8.82 40.38
N THR A 768 -20.59 9.88 39.93
CA THR A 768 -20.90 10.63 38.71
C THR A 768 -19.88 10.37 37.59
N LEU A 769 -18.67 9.92 37.94
CA LEU A 769 -17.60 9.65 36.99
C LEU A 769 -17.11 8.21 37.10
N TRP A 770 -16.93 7.57 35.95
CA TRP A 770 -16.38 6.24 35.80
C TRP A 770 -15.27 6.29 34.75
N ASN A 771 -14.10 5.72 35.07
CA ASN A 771 -12.96 5.59 34.18
C ASN A 771 -12.46 4.14 34.22
N SER A 772 -12.53 3.42 33.10
CA SER A 772 -12.07 2.03 33.01
C SER A 772 -11.78 1.60 31.58
N VAL A 773 -11.16 0.43 31.44
CA VAL A 773 -11.03 -0.26 30.15
C VAL A 773 -12.38 -0.82 29.66
N PRO A 774 -12.56 -1.06 28.35
CA PRO A 774 -13.82 -1.60 27.79
C PRO A 774 -14.28 -2.89 28.45
N ALA A 775 -13.36 -3.83 28.71
CA ALA A 775 -13.69 -5.12 29.34
C ALA A 775 -14.30 -4.97 30.76
N MET A 776 -13.93 -3.93 31.52
CA MET A 776 -14.54 -3.67 32.83
C MET A 776 -15.91 -3.01 32.72
N LEU A 777 -16.17 -2.29 31.63
CA LEU A 777 -17.48 -1.66 31.36
C LEU A 777 -18.50 -2.68 30.82
N GLU A 778 -18.04 -3.72 30.13
CA GLU A 778 -18.88 -4.83 29.66
C GLU A 778 -19.38 -5.74 30.79
N MET A 779 -18.60 -5.85 31.87
CA MET A 779 -18.94 -6.60 33.09
C MET A 779 -20.00 -5.88 33.91
#